data_AF-A0A1J5KGR7-F1
#
_entry.id   AF-A0A1J5KGR7-F1
#
_cell.length_a   1.000
_cell.length_b   1.000
_cell.length_c   1.000
_cell.angle_alpha   90.00
_cell.angle_beta   90.00
_cell.angle_gamma   90.00
#
_symmetry.space_group_name_H-M   'P 1'
#
loop_
_entity.id
_entity.type
_entity.pdbx_description
1 polymer ?
#
loop_
_entity_poly.entity_id
_entity_poly.type
_entity_poly.pdbx_seq_one_letter_code
_entity_poly.pdbx_strand_id
1 'polypeptide(L)'
;MKIIILLLLLLNFSCSTGLTDRRGNYRSTASFSSFAKSCKGLVGDIFNGTTKPKIKLVLDKLSRGEEISKSEAKKLLSKVHEIPFLNERVAIEKKLEAGLALSSKESKTVRNFIGRDIILGANTDKKLYQKQFFGGDESMPISYGLEFELTLKENPAILNSYRVKGYTEEDWYKLSLEDRLVIAKKAQIGQDDIDHFLLRLSNANPKLPEGLFVEPHGTIEGNDMVFDNLGDFHDLLTYFTEHFEAASFQSHVVFEARSELEGLAGYTIFEYDRAQIAALENGYRSYLKDESRTPAKNLIHHSLGPIDETIASKIVSYEENLASGNIDFRSQGTKAVFAPNFRVGTPYGEKKMGFELRQFHKRGAQMFDASAKLSNDLQNYGNLAHYKEFSETPQTSISTMREVLTGYGIPDDKLDDFELFFISLGDEITKDIKKVQGARGGATLENRLLYPLRDWMNHPVKSALNDSELLEYQTKTKVAQEEFIDEVLKLMTKYDVTEVNEEALKSVQVLIASWSQKADYSKFFHKFSSEVKGTKRDVKYSYLPELNFFNKVDDYIAKKTERVIPTYKFKNISHKNSEYKNYLDNSIEVIYRDIGNTGHIELRVGSQKYSINGYFLGSSSASSSKFSGIDGKGVGRVYRLDRSKIKEMNERVAEYIKSVSNNNFPPFDVWGGVEQVEKTRFGYKIVGKSKNKATIKAELVEEAGQKFFKKGNVKIPAIEKDGELHIQTTNCTHGVVDILKSYLDINLGNYPSAGMLDSAFSNDSVRVPYDAVVNY
;
A
#
# COMPACT_ATOMS: atom_id res chain seq x y z
N MET A 1 -18.78 -38.69 30.61
CA MET A 1 -18.28 -38.06 31.86
C MET A 1 -17.03 -37.20 31.67
N LYS A 2 -15.97 -37.63 30.95
CA LYS A 2 -14.72 -36.85 30.80
C LYS A 2 -14.83 -35.52 30.02
N ILE A 3 -15.86 -35.33 29.18
CA ILE A 3 -16.07 -34.11 28.36
C ILE A 3 -16.72 -32.97 29.17
N ILE A 4 -17.52 -33.30 30.20
CA ILE A 4 -18.22 -32.30 31.03
C ILE A 4 -17.25 -31.64 32.03
N ILE A 5 -16.22 -32.37 32.47
CA ILE A 5 -15.18 -31.87 33.38
C ILE A 5 -14.26 -30.85 32.68
N LEU A 6 -14.00 -31.02 31.37
CA LEU A 6 -13.19 -30.09 30.59
C LEU A 6 -13.91 -28.75 30.33
N LEU A 7 -15.25 -28.76 30.20
CA LEU A 7 -16.08 -27.57 30.03
C LEU A 7 -16.23 -26.74 31.32
N LEU A 8 -16.25 -27.39 32.49
CA LEU A 8 -16.32 -26.73 33.80
C LEU A 8 -15.00 -26.07 34.21
N LEU A 9 -13.86 -26.57 33.76
CA LEU A 9 -12.54 -25.95 33.99
C LEU A 9 -12.33 -24.67 33.16
N LEU A 10 -12.88 -24.60 31.94
CA LEU A 10 -12.79 -23.42 31.07
C LEU A 10 -13.68 -22.26 31.53
N LEU A 11 -14.79 -22.54 32.21
CA LEU A 11 -15.71 -21.52 32.72
C LEU A 11 -15.24 -20.86 34.04
N ASN A 12 -14.39 -21.52 34.83
CA ASN A 12 -13.95 -21.00 36.13
C ASN A 12 -12.67 -20.14 36.09
N PHE A 13 -11.94 -20.09 34.98
CA PHE A 13 -10.70 -19.28 34.85
C PHE A 13 -10.91 -17.86 34.28
N SER A 14 -12.15 -17.42 34.06
CA SER A 14 -12.45 -16.13 33.42
C SER A 14 -13.04 -15.05 34.35
N CYS A 15 -13.13 -15.31 35.66
CA CYS A 15 -13.71 -14.37 36.62
C CYS A 15 -12.72 -14.02 37.74
N SER A 16 -11.72 -13.19 37.45
CA SER A 16 -11.03 -12.44 38.50
C SER A 16 -10.45 -11.13 37.96
N THR A 17 -10.61 -10.06 38.76
CA THR A 17 -10.19 -8.65 38.61
C THR A 17 -11.12 -7.78 37.75
N GLY A 18 -11.57 -6.58 38.14
CA GLY A 18 -11.32 -5.76 39.33
C GLY A 18 -11.96 -4.38 39.10
N LEU A 19 -12.55 -3.80 40.14
CA LEU A 19 -13.32 -2.55 40.13
C LEU A 19 -12.47 -1.29 39.94
N THR A 20 -13.05 -0.35 39.18
CA THR A 20 -13.06 1.13 39.32
C THR A 20 -11.75 1.93 39.37
N ASP A 21 -11.55 2.80 38.37
CA ASP A 21 -11.32 4.23 38.64
C ASP A 21 -11.85 5.16 37.54
N ARG A 22 -12.19 6.39 37.94
CA ARG A 22 -13.12 7.34 37.29
C ARG A 22 -12.45 8.29 36.27
N ARG A 23 -13.24 8.62 35.22
CA ARG A 23 -13.19 9.77 34.28
C ARG A 23 -12.17 9.72 33.14
N GLY A 24 -12.69 9.40 31.95
CA GLY A 24 -12.13 9.71 30.63
C GLY A 24 -13.02 9.13 29.53
N ASN A 25 -13.62 9.97 28.69
CA ASN A 25 -14.40 9.53 27.53
C ASN A 25 -13.47 8.82 26.52
N TYR A 26 -13.51 7.49 26.49
CA TYR A 26 -12.87 6.69 25.45
C TYR A 26 -13.92 5.85 24.72
N ARG A 27 -13.92 5.96 23.39
CA ARG A 27 -14.57 5.05 22.44
C ARG A 27 -14.23 3.60 22.82
N SER A 28 -15.25 2.77 23.04
CA SER A 28 -15.05 1.36 23.37
C SER A 28 -14.68 0.56 22.12
N THR A 29 -13.51 -0.07 22.14
CA THR A 29 -13.15 -1.21 21.30
C THR A 29 -14.14 -2.36 21.49
N ALA A 30 -14.40 -3.12 20.41
CA ALA A 30 -15.34 -4.23 20.33
C ALA A 30 -15.44 -5.08 21.62
N SER A 31 -16.65 -5.12 22.20
CA SER A 31 -16.89 -5.76 23.49
C SER A 31 -16.69 -7.28 23.44
N PHE A 32 -16.36 -7.87 24.60
CA PHE A 32 -16.24 -9.32 24.90
C PHE A 32 -17.42 -10.17 24.36
N SER A 33 -18.56 -9.55 24.06
CA SER A 33 -19.71 -10.18 23.41
C SER A 33 -19.41 -10.66 21.98
N SER A 34 -18.48 -10.02 21.26
CA SER A 34 -17.99 -10.43 19.93
C SER A 34 -17.11 -11.68 19.99
N PHE A 35 -16.26 -11.80 21.03
CA PHE A 35 -15.41 -12.97 21.27
C PHE A 35 -16.22 -14.21 21.67
N ALA A 36 -17.24 -14.04 22.54
CA ALA A 36 -18.12 -15.15 22.93
C ALA A 36 -19.02 -15.67 21.78
N LYS A 37 -19.41 -14.81 20.83
CA LYS A 37 -20.11 -15.21 19.59
C LYS A 37 -19.19 -15.97 18.63
N SER A 38 -17.91 -15.58 18.52
CA SER A 38 -16.91 -16.26 17.69
C SER A 38 -16.67 -17.72 18.13
N CYS A 39 -16.56 -17.99 19.43
CA CYS A 39 -16.34 -19.34 19.95
C CYS A 39 -17.54 -20.28 19.77
N LYS A 40 -18.79 -19.78 19.79
CA LYS A 40 -19.99 -20.59 19.47
C LYS A 40 -20.09 -20.94 17.99
N GLY A 41 -19.68 -20.03 17.10
CA GLY A 41 -19.61 -20.29 15.65
C GLY A 41 -18.56 -21.35 15.30
N LEU A 42 -17.37 -21.27 15.92
CA LEU A 42 -16.26 -22.19 15.65
C LEU A 42 -16.58 -23.66 16.03
N VAL A 43 -17.31 -23.88 17.12
CA VAL A 43 -17.69 -25.22 17.57
C VAL A 43 -18.83 -25.80 16.71
N GLY A 44 -19.73 -24.96 16.19
CA GLY A 44 -20.78 -25.40 15.25
C GLY A 44 -20.22 -25.87 13.90
N ASP A 45 -19.24 -25.16 13.36
CA ASP A 45 -18.65 -25.44 12.05
C ASP A 45 -17.77 -26.71 12.02
N ILE A 46 -17.15 -27.06 13.15
CA ILE A 46 -16.29 -28.26 13.26
C ILE A 46 -17.12 -29.54 13.37
N PHE A 47 -18.29 -29.52 14.01
CA PHE A 47 -19.08 -30.73 14.28
C PHE A 47 -20.23 -30.99 13.27
N ASN A 48 -20.65 -30.00 12.46
CA ASN A 48 -21.79 -30.12 11.52
C ASN A 48 -21.48 -29.86 10.04
N GLY A 49 -20.25 -30.10 9.56
CA GLY A 49 -20.01 -30.50 8.16
C GLY A 49 -20.29 -29.49 7.03
N THR A 50 -20.24 -28.18 7.28
CA THR A 50 -20.38 -27.12 6.25
C THR A 50 -19.08 -26.34 6.03
N THR A 51 -18.09 -26.96 5.39
CA THR A 51 -16.86 -26.24 5.01
C THR A 51 -17.08 -25.39 3.75
N LYS A 52 -16.46 -24.19 3.66
CA LYS A 52 -16.52 -23.30 2.47
C LYS A 52 -16.33 -24.04 1.13
N PRO A 53 -15.37 -24.97 0.96
CA PRO A 53 -15.21 -25.72 -0.30
C PRO A 53 -16.41 -26.59 -0.68
N LYS A 54 -17.15 -27.13 0.31
CA LYS A 54 -18.33 -27.96 0.05
C LYS A 54 -19.52 -27.11 -0.40
N ILE A 55 -19.68 -25.91 0.16
CA ILE A 55 -20.70 -24.95 -0.30
C ILE A 55 -20.36 -24.46 -1.71
N LYS A 56 -19.09 -24.15 -2.00
CA LYS A 56 -18.62 -23.74 -3.33
C LYS A 56 -19.05 -24.72 -4.42
N LEU A 57 -18.77 -26.00 -4.21
CA LEU A 57 -19.09 -27.06 -5.16
C LEU A 57 -20.60 -27.14 -5.46
N VAL A 58 -21.45 -26.89 -4.47
CA VAL A 58 -22.91 -26.88 -4.65
C VAL A 58 -23.37 -25.67 -5.46
N LEU A 59 -22.74 -24.51 -5.24
CA LEU A 59 -23.09 -23.28 -5.95
C LEU A 59 -22.60 -23.29 -7.42
N ASP A 60 -21.45 -23.92 -7.68
CA ASP A 60 -20.95 -24.13 -9.05
C ASP A 60 -21.88 -25.06 -9.84
N LYS A 61 -22.44 -26.11 -9.18
CA LYS A 61 -23.48 -26.96 -9.77
C LYS A 61 -24.75 -26.17 -10.11
N LEU A 62 -25.28 -25.41 -9.16
CA LEU A 62 -26.45 -24.55 -9.39
C LEU A 62 -26.22 -23.56 -10.55
N SER A 63 -25.01 -22.99 -10.66
CA SER A 63 -24.64 -22.06 -11.73
C SER A 63 -24.58 -22.71 -13.11
N ARG A 64 -24.33 -24.02 -13.18
CA ARG A 64 -24.35 -24.81 -14.42
C ARG A 64 -25.73 -25.42 -14.72
N GLY A 65 -26.74 -25.14 -13.89
CA GLY A 65 -28.07 -25.73 -14.02
C GLY A 65 -28.14 -27.20 -13.64
N GLU A 66 -27.14 -27.71 -12.91
CA GLU A 66 -27.10 -29.10 -12.44
C GLU A 66 -27.97 -29.28 -11.19
N GLU A 67 -28.63 -30.44 -11.08
CA GLU A 67 -29.38 -30.80 -9.88
C GLU A 67 -28.45 -30.99 -8.67
N ILE A 68 -28.92 -30.57 -7.50
CA ILE A 68 -28.21 -30.72 -6.23
C ILE A 68 -28.86 -31.85 -5.40
N SER A 69 -28.05 -32.67 -4.76
CA SER A 69 -28.53 -33.76 -3.90
C SER A 69 -29.19 -33.25 -2.61
N LYS A 70 -30.01 -34.08 -1.95
CA LYS A 70 -30.62 -33.75 -0.64
C LYS A 70 -29.60 -33.33 0.44
N SER A 71 -28.40 -33.93 0.42
CA SER A 71 -27.31 -33.56 1.32
C SER A 71 -26.74 -32.18 1.01
N GLU A 72 -26.69 -31.80 -0.28
CA GLU A 72 -26.25 -30.49 -0.74
C GLU A 72 -27.31 -29.41 -0.50
N ALA A 73 -28.59 -29.72 -0.70
CA ALA A 73 -29.71 -28.85 -0.36
C ALA A 73 -29.75 -28.52 1.14
N LYS A 74 -29.52 -29.51 2.02
CA LYS A 74 -29.43 -29.31 3.48
C LYS A 74 -28.28 -28.37 3.87
N LYS A 75 -27.16 -28.37 3.14
CA LYS A 75 -26.04 -27.45 3.36
C LYS A 75 -26.40 -26.03 2.96
N LEU A 76 -27.07 -25.82 1.83
CA LEU A 76 -27.58 -24.49 1.44
C LEU A 76 -28.65 -24.00 2.41
N LEU A 77 -29.54 -24.87 2.86
CA LEU A 77 -30.58 -24.53 3.84
C LEU A 77 -29.97 -24.04 5.16
N SER A 78 -28.86 -24.64 5.60
CA SER A 78 -28.14 -24.15 6.79
C SER A 78 -27.54 -22.75 6.62
N LYS A 79 -27.44 -22.26 5.38
CA LYS A 79 -26.84 -20.98 4.98
C LYS A 79 -27.84 -19.98 4.43
N VAL A 80 -29.09 -20.37 4.24
CA VAL A 80 -30.18 -19.54 3.73
C VAL A 80 -30.44 -18.29 4.58
N HIS A 81 -30.04 -18.31 5.85
CA HIS A 81 -30.10 -17.14 6.72
C HIS A 81 -29.22 -15.98 6.26
N GLU A 82 -28.22 -16.25 5.40
CA GLU A 82 -27.39 -15.25 4.71
C GLU A 82 -28.17 -14.53 3.58
N ILE A 83 -29.30 -15.09 3.13
CA ILE A 83 -30.26 -14.40 2.27
C ILE A 83 -31.14 -13.50 3.16
N PRO A 84 -31.32 -12.21 2.83
CA PRO A 84 -32.28 -11.35 3.51
C PRO A 84 -33.68 -11.98 3.56
N PHE A 85 -34.44 -11.74 4.64
CA PHE A 85 -35.77 -12.31 4.81
C PHE A 85 -36.78 -11.67 3.86
N LEU A 86 -36.81 -12.16 2.62
CA LEU A 86 -37.71 -11.78 1.53
C LEU A 86 -38.67 -12.94 1.23
N ASN A 87 -39.79 -12.68 0.55
CA ASN A 87 -40.69 -13.73 0.04
C ASN A 87 -39.93 -14.78 -0.81
N GLU A 88 -38.86 -14.34 -1.49
CA GLU A 88 -37.96 -15.18 -2.28
C GLU A 88 -37.11 -16.11 -1.40
N ARG A 89 -36.66 -15.66 -0.22
CA ARG A 89 -35.98 -16.53 0.75
C ARG A 89 -36.93 -17.62 1.24
N VAL A 90 -38.17 -17.28 1.59
CA VAL A 90 -39.18 -18.25 2.04
C VAL A 90 -39.48 -19.29 0.94
N ALA A 91 -39.52 -18.86 -0.32
CA ALA A 91 -39.67 -19.76 -1.45
C ALA A 91 -38.46 -20.69 -1.63
N ILE A 92 -37.23 -20.16 -1.48
CA ILE A 92 -35.98 -20.93 -1.50
C ILE A 92 -35.93 -21.92 -0.34
N GLU A 93 -36.26 -21.50 0.88
CA GLU A 93 -36.37 -22.35 2.09
C GLU A 93 -37.28 -23.53 1.84
N LYS A 94 -38.53 -23.28 1.43
CA LYS A 94 -39.51 -24.35 1.16
C LYS A 94 -39.04 -25.31 0.08
N LYS A 95 -38.41 -24.82 -0.99
CA LYS A 95 -37.89 -25.67 -2.08
C LYS A 95 -36.70 -26.50 -1.63
N LEU A 96 -35.75 -25.91 -0.89
CA LEU A 96 -34.60 -26.64 -0.34
C LEU A 96 -35.02 -27.68 0.71
N GLU A 97 -36.00 -27.38 1.56
CA GLU A 97 -36.60 -28.31 2.52
C GLU A 97 -37.31 -29.48 1.84
N ALA A 98 -38.06 -29.20 0.76
CA ALA A 98 -38.75 -30.20 -0.04
C ALA A 98 -37.83 -30.97 -1.00
N GLY A 99 -36.57 -30.55 -1.16
CA GLY A 99 -35.63 -31.12 -2.13
C GLY A 99 -36.01 -30.88 -3.59
N LEU A 100 -36.69 -29.76 -3.86
CA LEU A 100 -37.13 -29.34 -5.20
C LEU A 100 -36.06 -28.50 -5.90
N ALA A 101 -36.06 -28.52 -7.23
CA ALA A 101 -35.17 -27.70 -8.03
C ALA A 101 -35.47 -26.20 -7.85
N LEU A 102 -34.40 -25.41 -7.73
CA LEU A 102 -34.48 -23.95 -7.73
C LEU A 102 -34.60 -23.45 -9.17
N SER A 103 -35.46 -22.46 -9.40
CA SER A 103 -35.50 -21.73 -10.67
C SER A 103 -34.21 -20.97 -10.91
N SER A 104 -34.00 -20.49 -12.15
CA SER A 104 -32.85 -19.65 -12.49
C SER A 104 -32.76 -18.38 -11.60
N LYS A 105 -33.90 -17.73 -11.32
CA LYS A 105 -33.98 -16.55 -10.45
C LYS A 105 -33.58 -16.87 -9.00
N GLU A 106 -34.07 -17.99 -8.47
CA GLU A 106 -33.76 -18.44 -7.11
C GLU A 106 -32.31 -18.92 -6.97
N SER A 107 -31.78 -19.62 -7.98
CA SER A 107 -30.37 -20.03 -8.03
C SER A 107 -29.43 -18.83 -8.06
N LYS A 108 -29.79 -17.79 -8.83
CA LYS A 108 -29.07 -16.50 -8.84
C LYS A 108 -29.11 -15.82 -7.47
N THR A 109 -30.26 -15.85 -6.79
CA THR A 109 -30.42 -15.31 -5.43
C THR A 109 -29.53 -16.05 -4.43
N VAL A 110 -29.57 -17.38 -4.41
CA VAL A 110 -28.69 -18.22 -3.58
C VAL A 110 -27.21 -17.93 -3.87
N ARG A 111 -26.81 -17.81 -5.13
CA ARG A 111 -25.44 -17.47 -5.52
C ARG A 111 -25.01 -16.10 -5.00
N ASN A 112 -25.86 -15.09 -5.14
CA ASN A 112 -25.53 -13.71 -4.80
C ASN A 112 -25.37 -13.50 -3.29
N PHE A 113 -26.11 -14.25 -2.47
CA PHE A 113 -26.15 -14.05 -1.02
C PHE A 113 -25.37 -15.12 -0.21
N ILE A 114 -25.39 -16.39 -0.63
CA ILE A 114 -24.68 -17.49 0.06
C ILE A 114 -23.32 -17.77 -0.61
N GLY A 115 -23.25 -17.64 -1.92
CA GLY A 115 -22.11 -18.09 -2.71
C GLY A 115 -21.01 -17.09 -2.93
N ARG A 116 -21.22 -15.84 -2.58
CA ARG A 116 -20.37 -14.75 -3.03
C ARG A 116 -18.97 -14.80 -2.43
N ASP A 117 -18.83 -14.84 -1.11
CA ASP A 117 -17.52 -14.96 -0.43
C ASP A 117 -16.82 -16.31 -0.66
N ILE A 118 -17.57 -17.31 -1.10
CA ILE A 118 -17.12 -18.71 -1.23
C ILE A 118 -16.62 -19.00 -2.65
N ILE A 119 -17.25 -18.42 -3.67
CA ILE A 119 -16.85 -18.55 -5.07
C ILE A 119 -15.72 -17.57 -5.39
N LEU A 120 -15.75 -16.35 -4.84
CA LEU A 120 -14.81 -15.25 -5.16
C LEU A 120 -13.39 -15.40 -4.62
N GLY A 121 -13.11 -16.35 -3.72
CA GLY A 121 -11.75 -16.64 -3.23
C GLY A 121 -10.76 -17.17 -4.29
N ALA A 122 -11.09 -17.08 -5.58
CA ALA A 122 -10.29 -17.57 -6.71
C ALA A 122 -9.82 -16.48 -7.71
N ASN A 123 -10.32 -15.24 -7.63
CA ASN A 123 -9.93 -14.16 -8.58
C ASN A 123 -9.07 -13.05 -7.95
N THR A 124 -8.59 -13.26 -6.74
CA THR A 124 -7.78 -12.30 -6.01
C THR A 124 -6.30 -12.53 -6.31
N ASP A 125 -5.67 -11.65 -7.11
CA ASP A 125 -4.22 -11.66 -7.25
C ASP A 125 -3.61 -11.33 -5.88
N LYS A 126 -3.05 -12.34 -5.22
CA LYS A 126 -2.46 -12.24 -3.87
C LYS A 126 -1.44 -11.11 -3.73
N LYS A 127 -0.85 -10.61 -4.84
CA LYS A 127 0.04 -9.45 -4.83
C LYS A 127 -0.68 -8.13 -4.52
N LEU A 128 -1.96 -8.02 -4.87
CA LEU A 128 -2.80 -6.82 -4.66
C LEU A 128 -3.35 -6.72 -3.23
N TYR A 129 -3.28 -7.82 -2.45
CA TYR A 129 -3.80 -7.96 -1.09
C TYR A 129 -2.72 -7.79 -0.02
N GLN A 130 -1.52 -7.35 -0.41
CA GLN A 130 -0.52 -7.07 0.59
C GLN A 130 -1.07 -6.00 1.52
N LYS A 131 -1.17 -6.34 2.83
CA LYS A 131 -0.91 -5.35 3.86
C LYS A 131 0.31 -4.57 3.37
N GLN A 132 0.13 -3.31 3.00
CA GLN A 132 1.26 -2.38 2.97
C GLN A 132 1.84 -2.17 4.40
N PHE A 133 1.32 -2.90 5.38
CA PHE A 133 2.06 -3.31 6.57
C PHE A 133 2.88 -4.58 6.32
N PHE A 134 3.90 -4.47 5.47
CA PHE A 134 5.10 -5.30 5.56
C PHE A 134 6.34 -4.45 5.23
N GLY A 135 6.88 -3.81 6.28
CA GLY A 135 8.08 -2.99 6.19
C GLY A 135 7.85 -1.62 5.56
N GLY A 136 6.73 -0.97 5.86
CA GLY A 136 6.54 0.46 5.63
C GLY A 136 7.28 1.28 6.69
N ASP A 137 7.64 2.51 6.32
CA ASP A 137 8.28 3.49 7.19
C ASP A 137 7.31 3.91 8.31
N GLU A 138 7.65 3.67 9.58
CA GLU A 138 6.88 4.20 10.72
C GLU A 138 6.73 5.73 10.67
N SER A 139 7.62 6.44 9.97
CA SER A 139 7.51 7.89 9.77
C SER A 139 6.51 8.31 8.70
N MET A 140 5.98 7.37 7.91
CA MET A 140 5.00 7.67 6.87
C MET A 140 3.95 6.54 6.71
N PRO A 141 3.12 6.29 7.73
CA PRO A 141 2.03 5.33 7.66
C PRO A 141 0.95 5.81 6.68
N ILE A 142 0.59 4.93 5.73
CA ILE A 142 -0.45 5.18 4.73
C ILE A 142 -1.71 4.36 5.05
N SER A 143 -2.87 5.00 4.98
CA SER A 143 -4.18 4.34 4.97
C SER A 143 -5.02 4.83 3.79
N TYR A 144 -6.24 4.31 3.65
CA TYR A 144 -7.08 4.54 2.47
C TYR A 144 -8.48 4.97 2.88
N GLY A 145 -8.91 6.14 2.42
CA GLY A 145 -10.29 6.57 2.57
C GLY A 145 -11.13 6.16 1.37
N LEU A 146 -12.42 5.88 1.60
CA LEU A 146 -13.42 5.71 0.56
C LEU A 146 -14.68 6.50 0.91
N GLU A 147 -15.24 7.15 -0.09
CA GLU A 147 -16.59 7.73 -0.07
C GLU A 147 -17.35 7.24 -1.30
N PHE A 148 -18.67 7.22 -1.23
CA PHE A 148 -19.50 6.94 -2.38
C PHE A 148 -20.76 7.82 -2.39
N GLU A 149 -21.20 8.18 -3.57
CA GLU A 149 -22.48 8.83 -3.86
C GLU A 149 -23.31 7.93 -4.77
N LEU A 150 -24.59 7.78 -4.47
CA LEU A 150 -25.53 6.97 -5.24
C LEU A 150 -26.91 7.62 -5.39
N THR A 151 -27.75 7.07 -6.26
CA THR A 151 -29.18 7.39 -6.31
C THR A 151 -30.01 6.15 -6.04
N LEU A 152 -31.13 6.27 -5.30
CA LEU A 152 -32.00 5.11 -5.05
C LEU A 152 -32.65 4.55 -6.32
N LYS A 153 -32.71 5.35 -7.38
CA LYS A 153 -33.24 4.91 -8.68
C LYS A 153 -32.28 3.92 -9.36
N GLU A 154 -30.99 4.19 -9.29
CA GLU A 154 -29.94 3.38 -9.94
C GLU A 154 -29.45 2.27 -9.00
N ASN A 155 -29.43 2.50 -7.69
CA ASN A 155 -28.90 1.58 -6.70
C ASN A 155 -29.96 1.16 -5.64
N PRO A 156 -31.16 0.68 -6.03
CA PRO A 156 -32.23 0.38 -5.07
C PRO A 156 -31.85 -0.73 -4.07
N ALA A 157 -30.94 -1.63 -4.46
CA ALA A 157 -30.49 -2.73 -3.62
C ALA A 157 -29.73 -2.29 -2.35
N ILE A 158 -29.29 -1.03 -2.25
CA ILE A 158 -28.69 -0.48 -1.02
C ILE A 158 -29.62 -0.63 0.20
N LEU A 159 -30.94 -0.65 -0.04
CA LEU A 159 -31.98 -0.82 0.99
C LEU A 159 -32.05 -2.24 1.57
N ASN A 160 -31.26 -3.18 1.06
CA ASN A 160 -31.04 -4.48 1.69
C ASN A 160 -29.97 -4.44 2.79
N SER A 161 -29.16 -3.38 2.83
CA SER A 161 -28.13 -3.16 3.86
C SER A 161 -28.41 -1.95 4.74
N TYR A 162 -29.42 -1.15 4.39
CA TYR A 162 -29.83 0.03 5.14
C TYR A 162 -31.35 0.10 5.30
N ARG A 163 -31.80 0.75 6.37
CA ARG A 163 -33.21 1.08 6.64
C ARG A 163 -33.37 2.57 6.89
N VAL A 164 -34.57 3.10 6.67
CA VAL A 164 -34.89 4.46 7.10
C VAL A 164 -34.86 4.55 8.64
N LYS A 165 -34.23 5.59 9.19
CA LYS A 165 -34.00 5.82 10.64
C LYS A 165 -35.24 5.57 11.51
N GLY A 166 -36.42 5.96 11.03
CA GLY A 166 -37.72 5.81 11.71
C GLY A 166 -38.35 4.41 11.72
N TYR A 167 -37.78 3.42 11.02
CA TYR A 167 -38.29 2.05 10.98
C TYR A 167 -37.44 1.11 11.83
N THR A 168 -38.04 0.16 12.54
CA THR A 168 -37.27 -0.93 13.18
C THR A 168 -36.71 -1.89 12.13
N GLU A 169 -35.65 -2.65 12.44
CA GLU A 169 -35.16 -3.68 11.51
C GLU A 169 -36.23 -4.74 11.21
N GLU A 170 -36.99 -5.15 12.24
CA GLU A 170 -38.05 -6.14 12.10
C GLU A 170 -39.14 -5.69 11.13
N ASP A 171 -39.60 -4.45 11.24
CA ASP A 171 -40.63 -3.90 10.36
C ASP A 171 -40.09 -3.64 8.96
N TRP A 172 -38.81 -3.23 8.85
CA TRP A 172 -38.15 -3.06 7.56
C TRP A 172 -38.08 -4.37 6.77
N TYR A 173 -37.77 -5.48 7.44
CA TYR A 173 -37.68 -6.79 6.79
C TYR A 173 -39.03 -7.33 6.31
N LYS A 174 -40.15 -6.91 6.90
CA LYS A 174 -41.51 -7.30 6.45
C LYS A 174 -41.90 -6.68 5.10
N LEU A 175 -41.20 -5.61 4.67
CA LEU A 175 -41.49 -4.88 3.45
C LEU A 175 -40.79 -5.50 2.22
N SER A 176 -41.43 -5.41 1.06
CA SER A 176 -40.80 -5.70 -0.24
C SER A 176 -39.73 -4.64 -0.59
N LEU A 177 -38.84 -4.93 -1.53
CA LEU A 177 -37.84 -3.95 -1.96
C LEU A 177 -38.50 -2.72 -2.61
N GLU A 178 -39.59 -2.94 -3.35
CA GLU A 178 -40.39 -1.88 -3.97
C GLU A 178 -41.02 -0.96 -2.93
N ASP A 179 -41.59 -1.52 -1.85
CA ASP A 179 -42.17 -0.74 -0.76
C ASP A 179 -41.10 0.04 0.01
N ARG A 180 -39.96 -0.62 0.30
CA ARG A 180 -38.79 0.03 0.90
C ARG A 180 -38.31 1.20 0.05
N LEU A 181 -38.27 1.05 -1.28
CA LEU A 181 -37.86 2.09 -2.21
C LEU A 181 -38.81 3.29 -2.19
N VAL A 182 -40.13 3.05 -2.18
CA VAL A 182 -41.14 4.12 -2.07
C VAL A 182 -40.99 4.87 -0.75
N ILE A 183 -40.82 4.15 0.36
CA ILE A 183 -40.64 4.74 1.69
C ILE A 183 -39.33 5.53 1.75
N ALA A 184 -38.23 4.98 1.26
CA ALA A 184 -36.92 5.64 1.27
C ALA A 184 -36.90 6.90 0.41
N LYS A 185 -37.55 6.90 -0.76
CA LYS A 185 -37.69 8.11 -1.60
C LYS A 185 -38.53 9.19 -0.93
N LYS A 186 -39.62 8.82 -0.26
CA LYS A 186 -40.42 9.78 0.54
C LYS A 186 -39.60 10.35 1.68
N ALA A 187 -38.84 9.51 2.38
CA ALA A 187 -37.95 9.93 3.44
C ALA A 187 -36.88 10.89 2.91
N GLN A 188 -36.24 10.60 1.77
CA GLN A 188 -35.24 11.45 1.14
C GLN A 188 -35.74 12.88 0.84
N ILE A 189 -37.03 13.03 0.46
CA ILE A 189 -37.63 14.33 0.14
C ILE A 189 -38.01 15.12 1.40
N GLY A 190 -38.37 14.44 2.49
CA GLY A 190 -39.04 15.03 3.65
C GLY A 190 -38.16 15.22 4.90
N GLN A 191 -36.83 15.25 4.79
CA GLN A 191 -35.93 15.30 5.95
C GLN A 191 -35.54 16.71 6.38
N ASP A 192 -35.82 17.05 7.65
CA ASP A 192 -35.29 18.21 8.38
C ASP A 192 -33.95 17.90 9.10
N ASP A 193 -33.58 16.61 9.23
CA ASP A 193 -32.39 16.11 9.93
C ASP A 193 -31.44 15.46 8.91
N ILE A 194 -30.51 16.24 8.38
CA ILE A 194 -29.64 15.90 7.22
C ILE A 194 -28.72 14.69 7.52
N ASP A 195 -28.52 14.34 8.79
CA ASP A 195 -27.57 13.33 9.23
C ASP A 195 -28.18 11.92 9.37
N HIS A 196 -27.68 10.99 8.55
CA HIS A 196 -27.91 9.53 8.65
C HIS A 196 -29.38 9.10 8.46
N PHE A 197 -30.08 9.60 7.44
CA PHE A 197 -31.47 9.23 7.16
C PHE A 197 -31.67 7.73 6.90
N LEU A 198 -30.65 7.08 6.33
CA LEU A 198 -30.55 5.64 6.22
C LEU A 198 -29.54 5.12 7.25
N LEU A 199 -29.93 4.14 8.06
CA LEU A 199 -29.09 3.47 9.04
C LEU A 199 -28.75 2.06 8.58
N ARG A 200 -27.49 1.68 8.76
CA ARG A 200 -26.99 0.35 8.41
C ARG A 200 -27.67 -0.72 9.26
N LEU A 201 -28.10 -1.79 8.61
CA LEU A 201 -28.70 -2.95 9.27
C LEU A 201 -27.64 -3.77 10.01
N SER A 202 -28.02 -4.41 11.11
CA SER A 202 -27.13 -5.22 11.95
C SER A 202 -26.46 -6.39 11.24
N ASN A 203 -27.06 -6.89 10.15
CA ASN A 203 -26.54 -7.99 9.33
C ASN A 203 -25.78 -7.52 8.07
N ALA A 204 -25.71 -6.21 7.81
CA ALA A 204 -24.99 -5.67 6.66
C ALA A 204 -23.47 -5.77 6.85
N ASN A 205 -22.72 -5.60 5.76
CA ASN A 205 -21.25 -5.63 5.81
C ASN A 205 -20.73 -4.55 6.79
N PRO A 206 -19.96 -4.91 7.83
CA PRO A 206 -19.51 -3.98 8.86
C PRO A 206 -18.50 -2.93 8.35
N LYS A 207 -18.01 -3.05 7.11
CA LYS A 207 -17.15 -2.07 6.44
C LYS A 207 -17.92 -0.93 5.77
N LEU A 208 -19.24 -1.06 5.60
CA LEU A 208 -20.10 0.03 5.12
C LEU A 208 -20.32 1.10 6.22
N PRO A 209 -20.56 2.38 5.90
CA PRO A 209 -20.79 3.39 6.94
C PRO A 209 -22.03 3.09 7.79
N GLU A 210 -22.05 3.60 9.02
CA GLU A 210 -23.16 3.35 9.97
C GLU A 210 -24.48 3.98 9.51
N GLY A 211 -24.42 5.03 8.70
CA GLY A 211 -25.57 5.53 7.97
C GLY A 211 -25.18 6.35 6.75
N LEU A 212 -26.19 6.75 6.00
CA LEU A 212 -26.08 7.52 4.76
C LEU A 212 -26.89 8.80 4.88
N PHE A 213 -26.44 9.85 4.21
CA PHE A 213 -27.02 11.19 4.27
C PHE A 213 -27.34 11.70 2.86
N VAL A 214 -28.17 12.74 2.79
CA VAL A 214 -28.63 13.33 1.52
C VAL A 214 -27.76 14.54 1.20
N GLU A 215 -27.11 14.52 0.03
CA GLU A 215 -26.36 15.66 -0.46
C GLU A 215 -27.28 16.78 -0.98
N PRO A 216 -26.84 18.06 -1.00
CA PRO A 216 -27.63 19.18 -1.50
C PRO A 216 -28.14 19.02 -2.93
N HIS A 217 -27.43 18.24 -3.77
CA HIS A 217 -27.82 17.92 -5.15
C HIS A 217 -28.68 16.64 -5.26
N GLY A 218 -29.12 16.07 -4.15
CA GLY A 218 -30.11 14.98 -4.10
C GLY A 218 -29.56 13.57 -4.28
N THR A 219 -28.23 13.37 -4.28
CA THR A 219 -27.65 12.02 -4.16
C THR A 219 -27.58 11.61 -2.69
N ILE A 220 -27.28 10.34 -2.47
CA ILE A 220 -27.05 9.78 -1.13
C ILE A 220 -25.56 9.49 -1.00
N GLU A 221 -24.92 10.06 0.00
CA GLU A 221 -23.50 9.85 0.29
C GLU A 221 -23.31 8.88 1.47
N GLY A 222 -22.30 8.03 1.34
CA GLY A 222 -21.70 7.28 2.43
C GLY A 222 -20.21 7.61 2.51
N ASN A 223 -19.76 8.11 3.66
CA ASN A 223 -18.39 8.56 3.89
C ASN A 223 -17.74 7.79 5.05
N ASP A 224 -16.64 8.31 5.60
CA ASP A 224 -15.98 7.84 6.82
C ASP A 224 -15.43 6.40 6.79
N MET A 225 -15.33 5.79 5.61
CA MET A 225 -14.70 4.48 5.46
C MET A 225 -13.19 4.63 5.34
N VAL A 226 -12.46 4.18 6.34
CA VAL A 226 -10.99 4.19 6.36
C VAL A 226 -10.45 2.77 6.50
N PHE A 227 -9.50 2.40 5.64
CA PHE A 227 -8.89 1.09 5.58
C PHE A 227 -7.38 1.20 5.82
N ASP A 228 -6.86 0.35 6.70
CA ASP A 228 -5.42 0.25 6.95
C ASP A 228 -4.67 -0.43 5.80
N ASN A 229 -5.37 -1.15 4.92
CA ASN A 229 -4.76 -1.81 3.78
C ASN A 229 -5.63 -1.71 2.52
N LEU A 230 -4.95 -1.69 1.38
CA LEU A 230 -5.58 -1.51 0.08
C LEU A 230 -6.41 -2.74 -0.35
N GLY A 231 -6.09 -3.94 0.15
CA GLY A 231 -6.87 -5.16 -0.09
C GLY A 231 -8.28 -5.06 0.47
N ASP A 232 -8.43 -4.58 1.71
CA ASP A 232 -9.73 -4.38 2.35
C ASP A 232 -10.57 -3.32 1.62
N PHE A 233 -9.92 -2.28 1.10
CA PHE A 233 -10.52 -1.26 0.25
C PHE A 233 -11.04 -1.87 -1.07
N HIS A 234 -10.23 -2.69 -1.73
CA HIS A 234 -10.62 -3.39 -2.97
C HIS A 234 -11.79 -4.36 -2.74
N ASP A 235 -11.74 -5.11 -1.64
CA ASP A 235 -12.80 -6.03 -1.25
C ASP A 235 -14.12 -5.31 -1.03
N LEU A 236 -14.10 -4.13 -0.39
CA LEU A 236 -15.32 -3.35 -0.22
C LEU A 236 -15.82 -2.79 -1.56
N LEU A 237 -14.97 -2.23 -2.41
CA LEU A 237 -15.37 -1.71 -3.73
C LEU A 237 -16.01 -2.80 -4.60
N THR A 238 -15.40 -3.98 -4.60
CA THR A 238 -15.91 -5.17 -5.30
C THR A 238 -17.24 -5.60 -4.69
N TYR A 239 -17.30 -5.75 -3.37
CA TYR A 239 -18.54 -6.05 -2.65
C TYR A 239 -19.64 -5.05 -3.01
N PHE A 240 -19.34 -3.75 -2.99
CA PHE A 240 -20.32 -2.71 -3.24
C PHE A 240 -20.86 -2.80 -4.67
N THR A 241 -19.97 -2.81 -5.66
CA THR A 241 -20.35 -2.75 -7.07
C THR A 241 -21.21 -3.94 -7.48
N GLU A 242 -20.92 -5.17 -7.00
CA GLU A 242 -21.75 -6.32 -7.37
C GLU A 242 -22.99 -6.49 -6.45
N HIS A 243 -23.10 -5.84 -5.28
CA HIS A 243 -24.31 -5.90 -4.42
C HIS A 243 -25.32 -4.80 -4.75
N PHE A 244 -24.82 -3.61 -5.08
CA PHE A 244 -25.62 -2.40 -5.18
C PHE A 244 -25.55 -1.75 -6.56
N GLU A 245 -24.83 -2.36 -7.51
CA GLU A 245 -24.43 -1.76 -8.79
C GLU A 245 -23.38 -0.65 -8.62
N ALA A 246 -22.91 -0.10 -9.74
CA ALA A 246 -21.89 0.93 -9.72
C ALA A 246 -22.45 2.23 -9.09
N ALA A 247 -21.70 2.78 -8.14
CA ALA A 247 -21.91 4.12 -7.58
C ALA A 247 -20.78 5.06 -8.02
N SER A 248 -20.93 6.34 -7.72
CA SER A 248 -19.83 7.31 -7.84
C SER A 248 -18.94 7.18 -6.61
N PHE A 249 -17.71 6.73 -6.76
CA PHE A 249 -16.79 6.53 -5.64
C PHE A 249 -15.71 7.61 -5.60
N GLN A 250 -15.22 7.94 -4.41
CA GLN A 250 -14.10 8.85 -4.17
C GLN A 250 -13.07 8.17 -3.27
N SER A 251 -11.86 7.95 -3.76
CA SER A 251 -10.79 7.36 -2.96
C SER A 251 -9.85 8.43 -2.43
N HIS A 252 -9.32 8.17 -1.24
CA HIS A 252 -8.33 9.02 -0.59
C HIS A 252 -7.10 8.19 -0.25
N VAL A 253 -5.90 8.71 -0.52
CA VAL A 253 -4.67 8.19 0.09
C VAL A 253 -4.40 9.04 1.32
N VAL A 254 -4.30 8.39 2.48
CA VAL A 254 -4.26 9.05 3.78
C VAL A 254 -2.86 8.92 4.37
N PHE A 255 -2.27 10.01 4.83
CA PHE A 255 -0.94 10.05 5.44
C PHE A 255 -0.86 11.14 6.53
N GLU A 256 0.29 11.30 7.19
CA GLU A 256 0.49 12.35 8.19
C GLU A 256 0.43 13.74 7.55
N ALA A 257 -0.41 14.63 8.09
CA ALA A 257 -0.63 15.98 7.55
C ALA A 257 0.62 16.86 7.56
N ARG A 258 1.61 16.52 8.40
CA ARG A 258 2.91 17.21 8.49
C ARG A 258 4.01 16.56 7.65
N SER A 259 3.67 15.61 6.79
CA SER A 259 4.65 15.02 5.88
C SER A 259 5.13 16.06 4.89
N GLU A 260 6.45 16.24 4.76
CA GLU A 260 7.03 17.04 3.68
C GLU A 260 6.88 16.28 2.36
N LEU A 261 5.90 16.69 1.55
CA LEU A 261 5.58 16.08 0.26
C LEU A 261 5.99 16.98 -0.90
N GLU A 262 7.29 17.19 -1.07
CA GLU A 262 7.79 17.92 -2.23
C GLU A 262 7.29 17.28 -3.54
N GLY A 263 6.82 18.09 -4.48
CA GLY A 263 6.27 17.71 -5.78
C GLY A 263 4.79 17.32 -5.77
N LEU A 264 4.05 17.57 -4.68
CA LEU A 264 2.63 17.23 -4.56
C LEU A 264 1.74 18.05 -5.51
N ALA A 265 2.02 19.33 -5.68
CA ALA A 265 1.32 20.19 -6.63
C ALA A 265 1.57 19.71 -8.07
N GLY A 266 2.83 19.42 -8.40
CA GLY A 266 3.21 18.86 -9.68
C GLY A 266 2.53 17.50 -9.97
N TYR A 267 2.45 16.60 -8.98
CA TYR A 267 1.74 15.33 -9.13
C TYR A 267 0.25 15.52 -9.43
N THR A 268 -0.38 16.49 -8.75
CA THR A 268 -1.77 16.86 -8.98
C THR A 268 -1.98 17.31 -10.42
N ILE A 269 -1.17 18.26 -10.89
CA ILE A 269 -1.25 18.79 -12.26
C ILE A 269 -1.05 17.67 -13.29
N PHE A 270 -0.01 16.84 -13.10
CA PHE A 270 0.26 15.68 -13.95
C PHE A 270 -0.95 14.73 -14.06
N GLU A 271 -1.57 14.36 -12.93
CA GLU A 271 -2.70 13.43 -12.93
C GLU A 271 -3.98 14.06 -13.54
N TYR A 272 -4.18 15.37 -13.35
CA TYR A 272 -5.26 16.13 -14.00
C TYR A 272 -5.11 16.14 -15.52
N ASP A 273 -3.95 16.51 -16.03
CA ASP A 273 -3.71 16.55 -17.48
C ASP A 273 -3.88 15.16 -18.10
N ARG A 274 -3.31 14.14 -17.44
CA ARG A 274 -3.43 12.74 -17.87
C ARG A 274 -4.89 12.32 -17.98
N ALA A 275 -5.71 12.65 -16.98
CA ALA A 275 -7.13 12.31 -16.97
C ALA A 275 -7.91 13.10 -18.03
N GLN A 276 -7.63 14.39 -18.18
CA GLN A 276 -8.30 15.26 -19.14
C GLN A 276 -8.03 14.83 -20.58
N ILE A 277 -6.77 14.56 -20.93
CA ILE A 277 -6.39 14.05 -22.26
C ILE A 277 -7.12 12.74 -22.55
N ALA A 278 -7.10 11.78 -21.62
CA ALA A 278 -7.81 10.51 -21.80
C ALA A 278 -9.33 10.69 -21.97
N ALA A 279 -9.94 11.66 -21.27
CA ALA A 279 -11.35 11.97 -21.39
C ALA A 279 -11.69 12.60 -22.76
N LEU A 280 -10.85 13.52 -23.25
CA LEU A 280 -11.03 14.15 -24.56
C LEU A 280 -10.91 13.14 -25.70
N GLU A 281 -9.87 12.30 -25.68
CA GLU A 281 -9.67 11.25 -26.69
C GLU A 281 -10.85 10.28 -26.75
N ASN A 282 -11.34 9.81 -25.59
CA ASN A 282 -12.48 8.90 -25.51
C ASN A 282 -13.80 9.57 -25.88
N GLY A 283 -13.96 10.84 -25.51
CA GLY A 283 -15.10 11.67 -25.87
C GLY A 283 -15.21 11.82 -27.38
N TYR A 284 -14.10 12.13 -28.06
CA TYR A 284 -14.08 12.26 -29.51
C TYR A 284 -14.34 10.93 -30.22
N ARG A 285 -13.75 9.81 -29.76
CA ARG A 285 -14.06 8.47 -30.29
C ARG A 285 -15.54 8.11 -30.15
N SER A 286 -16.22 8.62 -29.12
CA SER A 286 -17.65 8.43 -28.92
C SER A 286 -18.48 9.33 -29.84
N TYR A 287 -18.05 10.57 -30.04
CA TYR A 287 -18.65 11.51 -30.98
C TYR A 287 -18.59 10.99 -32.42
N LEU A 288 -17.47 10.40 -32.85
CA LEU A 288 -17.34 9.76 -34.17
C LEU A 288 -18.32 8.60 -34.40
N LYS A 289 -18.89 8.02 -33.34
CA LYS A 289 -19.92 6.98 -33.43
C LYS A 289 -21.35 7.55 -33.37
N ASP A 290 -21.51 8.74 -32.80
CA ASP A 290 -22.78 9.37 -32.50
C ASP A 290 -22.58 10.90 -32.36
N GLU A 291 -22.80 11.62 -33.45
CA GLU A 291 -22.59 13.07 -33.54
C GLU A 291 -23.55 13.90 -32.67
N SER A 292 -24.59 13.26 -32.11
CA SER A 292 -25.48 13.90 -31.13
C SER A 292 -24.78 14.14 -29.79
N ARG A 293 -23.71 13.40 -29.48
CA ARG A 293 -22.93 13.55 -28.26
C ARG A 293 -21.91 14.67 -28.41
N THR A 294 -22.01 15.72 -27.62
CA THR A 294 -20.93 16.73 -27.61
C THR A 294 -19.71 16.16 -26.87
N PRO A 295 -18.54 16.00 -27.53
CA PRO A 295 -17.32 15.64 -26.84
C PRO A 295 -16.86 16.81 -25.94
N ALA A 296 -15.94 16.56 -25.01
CA ALA A 296 -15.36 17.61 -24.15
C ALA A 296 -16.33 18.39 -23.23
N LYS A 297 -17.57 17.95 -23.04
CA LYS A 297 -18.50 18.55 -22.04
C LYS A 297 -17.93 18.60 -20.61
N ASN A 298 -16.96 17.75 -20.29
CA ASN A 298 -16.29 17.77 -18.99
C ASN A 298 -15.39 18.99 -18.78
N LEU A 299 -14.90 19.66 -19.84
CA LEU A 299 -14.08 20.87 -19.72
C LEU A 299 -14.78 21.94 -18.87
N ILE A 300 -16.09 22.08 -19.03
CA ILE A 300 -16.89 23.10 -18.33
C ILE A 300 -17.35 22.65 -16.95
N HIS A 301 -17.10 21.40 -16.57
CA HIS A 301 -17.52 20.86 -15.28
C HIS A 301 -16.59 21.34 -14.15
N HIS A 302 -17.18 21.77 -13.04
CA HIS A 302 -16.54 22.44 -11.90
C HIS A 302 -15.52 21.61 -11.10
N SER A 303 -15.20 20.39 -11.50
CA SER A 303 -14.20 19.55 -10.83
C SER A 303 -13.44 18.65 -11.80
N LEU A 304 -13.84 18.68 -13.08
CA LEU A 304 -13.41 17.73 -14.11
C LEU A 304 -12.85 18.45 -15.35
N GLY A 305 -12.68 19.77 -15.27
CA GLY A 305 -12.00 20.57 -16.29
C GLY A 305 -10.49 20.65 -16.02
N PRO A 306 -9.71 21.18 -16.98
CA PRO A 306 -8.28 21.39 -16.84
C PRO A 306 -7.95 22.40 -15.74
N ILE A 307 -6.73 22.29 -15.19
CA ILE A 307 -6.19 23.25 -14.23
C ILE A 307 -5.75 24.51 -14.98
N ASP A 308 -6.33 25.65 -14.62
CA ASP A 308 -5.87 26.96 -15.06
C ASP A 308 -4.82 27.54 -14.10
N GLU A 309 -4.19 28.64 -14.51
CA GLU A 309 -3.14 29.32 -13.74
C GLU A 309 -3.60 29.76 -12.33
N THR A 310 -4.86 30.17 -12.19
CA THR A 310 -5.44 30.59 -10.89
C THR A 310 -5.52 29.41 -9.93
N ILE A 311 -5.89 28.25 -10.45
CA ILE A 311 -5.99 27.01 -9.67
C ILE A 311 -4.61 26.46 -9.35
N ALA A 312 -3.70 26.43 -10.31
CA ALA A 312 -2.34 25.95 -10.09
C ALA A 312 -1.62 26.74 -9.00
N SER A 313 -1.73 28.07 -9.03
CA SER A 313 -1.18 28.95 -8.00
C SER A 313 -1.68 28.59 -6.60
N LYS A 314 -2.96 28.19 -6.46
CA LYS A 314 -3.53 27.76 -5.18
C LYS A 314 -3.04 26.39 -4.75
N ILE A 315 -2.92 25.44 -5.68
CA ILE A 315 -2.36 24.10 -5.40
C ILE A 315 -0.93 24.23 -4.88
N VAL A 316 -0.10 25.04 -5.54
CA VAL A 316 1.29 25.32 -5.12
C VAL A 316 1.31 25.94 -3.73
N SER A 317 0.47 26.93 -3.47
CA SER A 317 0.35 27.54 -2.13
C SER A 317 -0.07 26.52 -1.05
N TYR A 318 -0.91 25.53 -1.37
CA TYR A 318 -1.26 24.47 -0.42
C TYR A 318 -0.08 23.56 -0.09
N GLU A 319 0.75 23.20 -1.07
CA GLU A 319 1.98 22.46 -0.81
C GLU A 319 2.94 23.24 0.10
N GLU A 320 3.11 24.55 -0.13
CA GLU A 320 3.92 25.43 0.72
C GLU A 320 3.36 25.56 2.15
N ASN A 321 2.03 25.64 2.29
CA ASN A 321 1.36 25.65 3.58
C ASN A 321 1.58 24.33 4.34
N LEU A 322 1.49 23.19 3.66
CA LEU A 322 1.80 21.87 4.24
C LEU A 322 3.26 21.80 4.71
N ALA A 323 4.20 22.23 3.88
CA ALA A 323 5.62 22.24 4.20
C ALA A 323 5.94 23.15 5.41
N SER A 324 5.21 24.25 5.58
CA SER A 324 5.35 25.14 6.75
C SER A 324 4.57 24.68 7.99
N GLY A 325 3.89 23.53 7.93
CA GLY A 325 3.11 22.97 9.03
C GLY A 325 1.75 23.63 9.25
N ASN A 326 1.31 24.49 8.33
CA ASN A 326 0.00 25.09 8.33
C ASN A 326 -1.05 24.12 7.76
N ILE A 327 -1.83 23.53 8.65
CA ILE A 327 -2.87 22.52 8.34
C ILE A 327 -4.30 23.08 8.43
N ASP A 328 -4.47 24.36 8.78
CA ASP A 328 -5.78 25.04 8.76
C ASP A 328 -6.06 25.58 7.36
N PHE A 329 -6.40 24.67 6.44
CA PHE A 329 -6.95 25.05 5.14
C PHE A 329 -8.38 25.54 5.37
N ARG A 330 -8.54 26.80 5.81
CA ARG A 330 -9.87 27.38 5.87
C ARG A 330 -10.44 27.45 4.46
N SER A 331 -11.34 26.55 4.14
CA SER A 331 -12.26 26.65 3.01
C SER A 331 -13.25 27.79 3.26
N GLN A 332 -12.77 29.03 3.48
CA GLN A 332 -13.67 30.17 3.59
C GLN A 332 -14.32 30.39 2.22
N GLY A 333 -15.58 29.98 2.12
CA GLY A 333 -16.50 30.42 1.06
C GLY A 333 -16.46 29.68 -0.26
N THR A 334 -15.59 28.68 -0.46
CA THR A 334 -15.65 27.84 -1.67
C THR A 334 -15.32 26.38 -1.36
N LYS A 335 -16.35 25.57 -1.14
CA LYS A 335 -16.31 24.10 -1.36
C LYS A 335 -15.88 23.72 -2.81
N ALA A 336 -15.58 24.70 -3.67
CA ALA A 336 -15.53 24.59 -5.12
C ALA A 336 -14.21 25.11 -5.73
N VAL A 337 -13.13 25.26 -4.97
CA VAL A 337 -11.83 25.66 -5.52
C VAL A 337 -10.92 24.44 -5.64
N PHE A 338 -10.97 23.89 -6.86
CA PHE A 338 -10.02 23.06 -7.59
C PHE A 338 -8.63 22.96 -6.96
N ALA A 339 -8.23 21.72 -6.69
CA ALA A 339 -7.02 21.20 -6.04
C ALA A 339 -7.47 19.98 -5.23
N PRO A 340 -6.65 18.95 -5.00
CA PRO A 340 -7.02 17.83 -4.13
C PRO A 340 -7.53 18.40 -2.81
N ASN A 341 -8.76 18.05 -2.45
CA ASN A 341 -9.30 18.48 -1.17
C ASN A 341 -8.47 17.81 -0.09
N PHE A 342 -7.55 18.56 0.50
CA PHE A 342 -6.87 18.15 1.70
C PHE A 342 -7.87 18.18 2.84
N ARG A 343 -8.25 16.98 3.29
CA ARG A 343 -9.14 16.83 4.43
C ARG A 343 -8.30 16.40 5.61
N VAL A 344 -8.07 17.32 6.55
CA VAL A 344 -7.27 17.10 7.75
C VAL A 344 -8.18 16.73 8.92
N GLY A 345 -7.81 15.71 9.69
CA GLY A 345 -8.57 15.29 10.86
C GLY A 345 -9.65 14.28 10.49
N THR A 346 -10.92 14.61 10.75
CA THR A 346 -12.05 13.71 10.49
C THR A 346 -12.28 13.55 8.97
N PRO A 347 -12.51 12.33 8.46
CA PRO A 347 -12.66 11.06 9.19
C PRO A 347 -11.38 10.26 9.45
N TYR A 348 -10.24 10.72 8.94
CA TYR A 348 -8.99 9.95 8.91
C TYR A 348 -8.27 9.83 10.26
N GLY A 349 -8.59 10.71 11.21
CA GLY A 349 -7.99 10.76 12.53
C GLY A 349 -7.15 12.02 12.75
N GLU A 350 -6.86 12.32 14.02
CA GLU A 350 -6.07 13.49 14.39
C GLU A 350 -4.71 13.48 13.68
N LYS A 351 -4.29 14.63 13.13
CA LYS A 351 -3.02 14.82 12.39
C LYS A 351 -2.91 14.02 11.08
N LYS A 352 -3.94 13.30 10.67
CA LYS A 352 -4.00 12.66 9.35
C LYS A 352 -4.60 13.59 8.32
N MET A 353 -4.22 13.39 7.07
CA MET A 353 -4.76 14.09 5.91
C MET A 353 -5.08 13.09 4.81
N GLY A 354 -6.28 13.20 4.25
CA GLY A 354 -6.68 12.47 3.04
C GLY A 354 -6.39 13.30 1.79
N PHE A 355 -5.70 12.70 0.82
CA PHE A 355 -5.52 13.22 -0.54
C PHE A 355 -6.58 12.62 -1.47
N GLU A 356 -7.53 13.43 -1.94
CA GLU A 356 -8.65 13.00 -2.79
C GLU A 356 -8.21 12.71 -4.24
N LEU A 357 -8.54 11.50 -4.74
CA LEU A 357 -8.21 11.04 -6.09
C LEU A 357 -9.37 11.15 -7.09
N ARG A 358 -10.60 11.48 -6.64
CA ARG A 358 -11.81 11.56 -7.51
C ARG A 358 -11.60 12.49 -8.71
N GLN A 359 -10.81 13.53 -8.50
CA GLN A 359 -10.48 14.56 -9.49
C GLN A 359 -9.84 14.00 -10.77
N PHE A 360 -9.34 12.76 -10.77
CA PHE A 360 -8.69 12.13 -11.92
C PHE A 360 -9.58 11.19 -12.76
N HIS A 361 -10.91 11.31 -12.64
CA HIS A 361 -11.88 10.53 -13.42
C HIS A 361 -11.78 9.00 -13.27
N LYS A 362 -11.19 8.52 -12.17
CA LYS A 362 -11.03 7.09 -11.94
C LYS A 362 -12.34 6.49 -11.44
N ARG A 363 -12.78 5.36 -12.01
CA ARG A 363 -13.95 4.61 -11.55
C ARG A 363 -13.61 3.14 -11.33
N GLY A 364 -14.22 2.52 -10.32
CA GLY A 364 -14.05 1.09 -10.01
C GLY A 364 -12.58 0.72 -9.82
N ALA A 365 -12.07 -0.25 -10.59
CA ALA A 365 -10.68 -0.72 -10.52
C ALA A 365 -9.64 0.39 -10.77
N GLN A 366 -9.95 1.39 -11.59
CA GLN A 366 -9.02 2.49 -11.87
C GLN A 366 -8.72 3.34 -10.63
N MET A 367 -9.66 3.40 -9.68
CA MET A 367 -9.44 4.12 -8.42
C MET A 367 -8.48 3.37 -7.52
N PHE A 368 -8.64 2.05 -7.45
CA PHE A 368 -7.72 1.18 -6.75
C PHE A 368 -6.30 1.32 -7.32
N ASP A 369 -6.16 1.28 -8.66
CA ASP A 369 -4.86 1.45 -9.31
C ASP A 369 -4.21 2.81 -9.01
N ALA A 370 -5.01 3.88 -8.96
CA ALA A 370 -4.53 5.21 -8.61
C ALA A 370 -4.07 5.28 -7.14
N SER A 371 -4.87 4.76 -6.20
CA SER A 371 -4.48 4.65 -4.79
C SER A 371 -3.22 3.81 -4.61
N ALA A 372 -3.11 2.68 -5.33
CA ALA A 372 -1.95 1.81 -5.33
C ALA A 372 -0.71 2.55 -5.82
N LYS A 373 -0.81 3.24 -6.96
CA LYS A 373 0.29 3.99 -7.56
C LYS A 373 0.79 5.08 -6.62
N LEU A 374 -0.09 5.98 -6.17
CA LEU A 374 0.31 7.08 -5.27
C LEU A 374 0.94 6.53 -3.98
N SER A 375 0.33 5.52 -3.37
CA SER A 375 0.89 4.91 -2.15
C SER A 375 2.25 4.28 -2.40
N ASN A 376 2.43 3.62 -3.53
CA ASN A 376 3.71 3.02 -3.90
C ASN A 376 4.79 4.09 -4.16
N ASP A 377 4.45 5.22 -4.77
CA ASP A 377 5.40 6.31 -4.99
C ASP A 377 5.79 6.95 -3.65
N LEU A 378 4.83 7.27 -2.79
CA LEU A 378 5.09 7.78 -1.44
C LEU A 378 5.90 6.79 -0.60
N GLN A 379 5.63 5.48 -0.68
CA GLN A 379 6.36 4.48 0.09
C GLN A 379 7.78 4.26 -0.38
N ASN A 380 8.00 4.23 -1.70
CA ASN A 380 9.32 3.95 -2.26
C ASN A 380 10.22 5.17 -2.27
N TYR A 381 9.66 6.37 -2.44
CA TYR A 381 10.43 7.61 -2.64
C TYR A 381 10.30 8.60 -1.49
N GLY A 382 9.31 8.44 -0.60
CA GLY A 382 9.08 9.35 0.54
C GLY A 382 8.37 10.65 0.17
N ASN A 383 8.53 11.11 -1.06
CA ASN A 383 7.89 12.30 -1.61
C ASN A 383 7.58 12.12 -3.11
N LEU A 384 7.18 13.22 -3.76
CA LEU A 384 6.76 13.27 -5.16
C LEU A 384 7.64 14.22 -5.99
N ALA A 385 8.88 14.49 -5.58
CA ALA A 385 9.72 15.56 -6.14
C ALA A 385 9.98 15.41 -7.66
N HIS A 386 9.93 14.19 -8.18
CA HIS A 386 10.05 13.90 -9.62
C HIS A 386 8.86 14.41 -10.46
N TYR A 387 7.78 14.90 -9.83
CA TYR A 387 6.68 15.60 -10.48
C TYR A 387 6.79 17.13 -10.40
N LYS A 388 7.77 17.69 -9.69
CA LYS A 388 7.86 19.12 -9.36
C LYS A 388 7.81 20.05 -10.59
N GLU A 389 8.43 19.66 -11.70
CA GLU A 389 8.44 20.46 -12.92
C GLU A 389 7.03 20.77 -13.46
N PHE A 390 6.02 19.91 -13.20
CA PHE A 390 4.64 20.15 -13.64
C PHE A 390 4.01 21.39 -12.99
N SER A 391 4.36 21.69 -11.74
CA SER A 391 3.93 22.92 -11.05
C SER A 391 4.73 24.15 -11.42
N GLU A 392 5.87 24.00 -12.09
CA GLU A 392 6.75 25.10 -12.51
C GLU A 392 6.48 25.53 -13.96
N THR A 393 5.75 24.73 -14.73
CA THR A 393 5.35 25.09 -16.10
C THR A 393 4.09 25.95 -16.16
N PRO A 394 4.00 26.89 -17.11
CA PRO A 394 2.78 27.67 -17.35
C PRO A 394 1.56 26.76 -17.59
N GLN A 395 0.46 27.09 -16.93
CA GLN A 395 -0.82 26.41 -17.08
C GLN A 395 -1.71 27.17 -18.05
N THR A 396 -2.93 26.69 -18.25
CA THR A 396 -3.83 27.30 -19.21
C THR A 396 -4.29 28.68 -18.72
N SER A 397 -4.05 29.71 -19.53
CA SER A 397 -4.47 31.08 -19.29
C SER A 397 -4.50 31.88 -20.59
N ILE A 398 -5.13 33.06 -20.58
CA ILE A 398 -5.03 34.03 -21.67
C ILE A 398 -3.57 34.43 -21.94
N SER A 399 -2.74 34.61 -20.91
CA SER A 399 -1.32 34.95 -21.09
C SER A 399 -0.58 33.85 -21.86
N THR A 400 -0.72 32.60 -21.40
CA THR A 400 -0.08 31.43 -22.02
C THR A 400 -0.57 31.26 -23.47
N MET A 401 -1.87 31.45 -23.71
CA MET A 401 -2.43 31.43 -25.06
C MET A 401 -1.77 32.48 -25.96
N ARG A 402 -1.65 33.74 -25.51
CA ARG A 402 -1.02 34.81 -26.32
C ARG A 402 0.43 34.46 -26.65
N GLU A 403 1.20 33.98 -25.69
CA GLU A 403 2.59 33.53 -25.90
C GLU A 403 2.69 32.43 -26.97
N VAL A 404 1.83 31.41 -26.89
CA VAL A 404 1.79 30.31 -27.87
C VAL A 404 1.41 30.85 -29.25
N LEU A 405 0.35 31.66 -29.36
CA LEU A 405 -0.10 32.24 -30.63
C LEU A 405 0.95 33.15 -31.28
N THR A 406 1.67 33.96 -30.49
CA THR A 406 2.82 34.75 -30.97
C THR A 406 3.93 33.83 -31.50
N GLY A 407 4.20 32.70 -30.84
CA GLY A 407 5.12 31.68 -31.33
C GLY A 407 4.74 31.09 -32.70
N TYR A 408 3.44 31.11 -33.04
CA TYR A 408 2.90 30.75 -34.34
C TYR A 408 2.81 31.91 -35.35
N GLY A 409 3.25 33.11 -34.96
CA GLY A 409 3.26 34.29 -35.84
C GLY A 409 1.88 34.94 -36.02
N ILE A 410 0.94 34.71 -35.11
CA ILE A 410 -0.36 35.40 -35.11
C ILE A 410 -0.16 36.86 -34.68
N PRO A 411 -0.66 37.84 -35.45
CA PRO A 411 -0.47 39.27 -35.16
C PRO A 411 -1.36 39.75 -33.98
N ASP A 412 -0.95 40.83 -33.33
CA ASP A 412 -1.57 41.33 -32.08
C ASP A 412 -3.07 41.62 -32.21
N ASP A 413 -3.53 42.14 -33.35
CA ASP A 413 -4.96 42.39 -33.60
C ASP A 413 -5.77 41.09 -33.56
N LYS A 414 -5.20 40.00 -34.07
CA LYS A 414 -5.83 38.67 -34.01
C LYS A 414 -5.74 38.05 -32.63
N LEU A 415 -4.74 38.38 -31.83
CA LEU A 415 -4.66 37.92 -30.43
C LEU A 415 -5.82 38.49 -29.61
N ASP A 416 -6.15 39.76 -29.81
CA ASP A 416 -7.29 40.42 -29.15
C ASP A 416 -8.62 39.82 -29.61
N ASP A 417 -8.77 39.54 -30.90
CA ASP A 417 -9.94 38.82 -31.44
C ASP A 417 -10.10 37.42 -30.79
N PHE A 418 -9.00 36.67 -30.63
CA PHE A 418 -8.99 35.36 -29.97
C PHE A 418 -9.45 35.46 -28.51
N GLU A 419 -8.88 36.40 -27.76
CA GLU A 419 -9.23 36.65 -26.36
C GLU A 419 -10.73 36.97 -26.21
N LEU A 420 -11.25 37.89 -27.02
CA LEU A 420 -12.67 38.26 -27.02
C LEU A 420 -13.56 37.05 -27.36
N PHE A 421 -13.20 36.27 -28.37
CA PHE A 421 -13.97 35.08 -28.77
C PHE A 421 -14.10 34.06 -27.64
N PHE A 422 -13.01 33.76 -26.92
CA PHE A 422 -13.07 32.81 -25.80
C PHE A 422 -13.76 33.39 -24.56
N ILE A 423 -13.62 34.68 -24.28
CA ILE A 423 -14.39 35.37 -23.22
C ILE A 423 -15.90 35.25 -23.51
N SER A 424 -16.33 35.56 -24.74
CA SER A 424 -17.73 35.42 -25.14
C SER A 424 -18.22 33.97 -25.05
N LEU A 425 -17.37 32.97 -25.33
CA LEU A 425 -17.72 31.56 -25.11
C LEU A 425 -17.87 31.23 -23.62
N GLY A 426 -17.11 31.88 -22.74
CA GLY A 426 -17.26 31.81 -21.28
C GLY A 426 -18.65 32.26 -20.80
N ASP A 427 -19.22 33.29 -21.43
CA ASP A 427 -20.58 33.74 -21.16
C ASP A 427 -21.64 32.69 -21.56
N GLU A 428 -21.45 32.02 -22.69
CA GLU A 428 -22.32 30.90 -23.11
C GLU A 428 -22.24 29.72 -22.15
N ILE A 429 -21.04 29.37 -21.67
CA ILE A 429 -20.86 28.35 -20.63
C ILE A 429 -21.62 28.73 -19.35
N THR A 430 -21.56 30.00 -18.96
CA THR A 430 -22.26 30.50 -17.77
C THR A 430 -23.78 30.34 -17.89
N LYS A 431 -24.34 30.52 -19.09
CA LYS A 431 -25.76 30.25 -19.36
C LYS A 431 -26.08 28.76 -19.17
N ASP A 432 -25.22 27.86 -19.65
CA ASP A 432 -25.41 26.41 -19.51
C ASP A 432 -25.32 25.96 -18.03
N ILE A 433 -24.32 26.44 -17.29
CA ILE A 433 -24.14 26.13 -15.84
C ILE A 433 -25.36 26.58 -15.03
N LYS A 434 -25.93 27.77 -15.34
CA LYS A 434 -27.15 28.26 -14.68
C LYS A 434 -28.37 27.37 -14.94
N LYS A 435 -28.51 26.79 -16.14
CA LYS A 435 -29.61 25.87 -16.47
C LYS A 435 -29.57 24.59 -15.64
N VAL A 436 -28.37 24.08 -15.32
CA VAL A 436 -28.17 22.80 -14.61
C VAL A 436 -27.95 22.94 -13.10
N GLN A 437 -28.15 24.14 -12.52
CA GLN A 437 -27.90 24.43 -11.10
C GLN A 437 -26.47 24.08 -10.63
N GLY A 438 -25.48 24.15 -11.53
CA GLY A 438 -24.10 23.84 -11.22
C GLY A 438 -23.45 24.86 -10.28
N ALA A 439 -22.59 24.39 -9.36
CA ALA A 439 -21.87 25.23 -8.42
C ALA A 439 -20.98 26.28 -9.14
N ARG A 440 -20.98 27.51 -8.61
CA ARG A 440 -20.08 28.60 -9.01
C ARG A 440 -18.71 28.35 -8.37
N GLY A 441 -17.70 27.96 -9.13
CA GLY A 441 -16.36 27.66 -8.61
C GLY A 441 -15.29 28.49 -9.31
N GLY A 442 -14.32 29.03 -8.56
CA GLY A 442 -13.42 30.14 -8.93
C GLY A 442 -12.27 29.81 -9.90
N ALA A 443 -12.58 29.14 -11.00
CA ALA A 443 -11.77 29.04 -12.20
C ALA A 443 -12.35 29.97 -13.28
N THR A 444 -11.49 30.48 -14.16
CA THR A 444 -11.90 31.32 -15.28
C THR A 444 -12.40 30.40 -16.41
N LEU A 445 -13.71 30.41 -16.69
CA LEU A 445 -14.37 29.36 -17.49
C LEU A 445 -13.84 29.29 -18.92
N GLU A 446 -13.53 30.45 -19.51
CA GLU A 446 -12.93 30.61 -20.82
C GLU A 446 -11.54 29.97 -20.90
N ASN A 447 -10.71 30.07 -19.84
CA ASN A 447 -9.39 29.46 -19.81
C ASN A 447 -9.45 27.95 -20.06
N ARG A 448 -10.53 27.27 -19.65
CA ARG A 448 -10.61 25.82 -19.83
C ARG A 448 -10.77 25.40 -21.29
N LEU A 449 -11.30 26.27 -22.14
CA LEU A 449 -11.39 26.02 -23.58
C LEU A 449 -10.05 26.26 -24.28
N LEU A 450 -9.12 26.98 -23.64
CA LEU A 450 -7.78 27.26 -24.15
C LEU A 450 -6.78 26.12 -23.91
N TYR A 451 -7.22 24.97 -23.41
CA TYR A 451 -6.34 23.85 -23.08
C TYR A 451 -5.42 23.39 -24.25
N PRO A 452 -5.86 23.40 -25.53
CA PRO A 452 -4.97 23.15 -26.67
C PRO A 452 -3.82 24.16 -26.82
N LEU A 453 -3.99 25.37 -26.29
CA LEU A 453 -3.05 26.49 -26.38
C LEU A 453 -2.23 26.68 -25.08
N ARG A 454 -2.15 25.64 -24.24
CA ARG A 454 -1.06 25.54 -23.25
C ARG A 454 0.28 25.33 -23.97
N ASP A 455 1.38 25.64 -23.30
CA ASP A 455 2.74 25.35 -23.80
C ASP A 455 3.05 23.83 -23.78
N TRP A 456 2.41 23.11 -24.69
CA TRP A 456 2.64 21.68 -24.92
C TRP A 456 4.06 21.41 -25.44
N MET A 457 4.69 22.36 -26.14
CA MET A 457 6.04 22.20 -26.68
C MET A 457 7.10 22.09 -25.56
N ASN A 458 6.90 22.76 -24.44
CA ASN A 458 7.79 22.69 -23.27
C ASN A 458 7.25 21.86 -22.10
N HIS A 459 6.18 21.11 -22.31
CA HIS A 459 5.55 20.33 -21.25
C HIS A 459 6.49 19.27 -20.63
N PRO A 460 6.48 19.05 -19.29
CA PRO A 460 7.48 18.19 -18.62
C PRO A 460 7.42 16.71 -19.00
N VAL A 461 6.30 16.26 -19.58
CA VAL A 461 6.14 14.88 -20.08
C VAL A 461 7.23 14.47 -21.09
N LYS A 462 7.85 15.46 -21.77
CA LYS A 462 8.91 15.23 -22.76
C LYS A 462 10.20 14.65 -22.14
N SER A 463 10.43 14.83 -20.84
CA SER A 463 11.62 14.33 -20.14
C SER A 463 11.74 12.80 -20.14
N ALA A 464 10.62 12.09 -20.38
CA ALA A 464 10.58 10.64 -20.48
C ALA A 464 10.77 10.10 -21.91
N LEU A 465 11.01 10.97 -22.89
CA LEU A 465 11.07 10.60 -24.31
C LEU A 465 12.50 10.47 -24.78
N ASN A 466 12.79 9.47 -25.61
CA ASN A 466 14.05 9.41 -26.35
C ASN A 466 14.00 10.36 -27.56
N ASP A 467 15.14 10.56 -28.24
CA ASP A 467 15.26 11.53 -29.35
C ASP A 467 14.21 11.32 -30.47
N SER A 468 13.91 10.07 -30.82
CA SER A 468 12.94 9.76 -31.87
C SER A 468 11.50 10.09 -31.44
N GLU A 469 11.15 9.77 -30.19
CA GLU A 469 9.83 10.04 -29.64
C GLU A 469 9.64 11.52 -29.33
N LEU A 470 10.69 12.22 -28.93
CA LEU A 470 10.70 13.65 -28.71
C LEU A 470 10.42 14.39 -30.02
N LEU A 471 11.05 13.97 -31.12
CA LEU A 471 10.77 14.52 -32.45
C LEU A 471 9.32 14.23 -32.88
N GLU A 472 8.80 13.03 -32.63
CA GLU A 472 7.40 12.69 -32.90
C GLU A 472 6.44 13.59 -32.08
N TYR A 473 6.71 13.75 -30.79
CA TYR A 473 5.95 14.59 -29.87
C TYR A 473 5.90 16.04 -30.35
N GLN A 474 7.06 16.63 -30.66
CA GLN A 474 7.17 18.01 -31.13
C GLN A 474 6.44 18.21 -32.46
N THR A 475 6.57 17.26 -33.38
CA THR A 475 5.93 17.32 -34.70
C THR A 475 4.40 17.26 -34.56
N LYS A 476 3.89 16.31 -33.78
CA LYS A 476 2.45 16.16 -33.53
C LYS A 476 1.86 17.35 -32.80
N THR A 477 2.56 17.85 -31.77
CA THR A 477 2.17 19.04 -31.01
C THR A 477 2.02 20.22 -31.94
N LYS A 478 3.04 20.47 -32.77
CA LYS A 478 3.05 21.59 -33.71
C LYS A 478 1.88 21.52 -34.68
N VAL A 479 1.72 20.39 -35.37
CA VAL A 479 0.65 20.19 -36.36
C VAL A 479 -0.74 20.31 -35.73
N ALA A 480 -0.95 19.67 -34.58
CA ALA A 480 -2.25 19.69 -33.92
C ALA A 480 -2.63 21.11 -33.44
N GLN A 481 -1.67 21.87 -32.89
CA GLN A 481 -1.90 23.25 -32.46
C GLN A 481 -2.14 24.19 -33.65
N GLU A 482 -1.36 24.10 -34.73
CA GLU A 482 -1.58 24.89 -35.96
C GLU A 482 -2.98 24.67 -36.52
N GLU A 483 -3.39 23.40 -36.66
CA GLU A 483 -4.73 23.08 -37.15
C GLU A 483 -5.84 23.60 -36.22
N PHE A 484 -5.64 23.52 -34.90
CA PHE A 484 -6.61 24.07 -33.94
C PHE A 484 -6.75 25.59 -34.09
N ILE A 485 -5.63 26.31 -34.19
CA ILE A 485 -5.59 27.77 -34.37
C ILE A 485 -6.32 28.17 -35.66
N ASP A 486 -6.00 27.50 -36.77
CA ASP A 486 -6.60 27.78 -38.08
C ASP A 486 -8.12 27.55 -38.09
N GLU A 487 -8.60 26.47 -37.44
CA GLU A 487 -10.03 26.20 -37.35
C GLU A 487 -10.76 27.18 -36.43
N VAL A 488 -10.14 27.63 -35.34
CA VAL A 488 -10.71 28.68 -34.48
C VAL A 488 -10.83 30.01 -35.25
N LEU A 489 -9.82 30.41 -36.02
CA LEU A 489 -9.89 31.60 -36.89
C LEU A 489 -11.07 31.55 -37.87
N LYS A 490 -11.35 30.37 -38.44
CA LYS A 490 -12.53 30.17 -39.30
C LYS A 490 -13.83 30.32 -38.53
N LEU A 491 -13.92 29.79 -37.31
CA LEU A 491 -15.10 29.94 -36.47
C LEU A 491 -15.36 31.39 -36.06
N MET A 492 -14.31 32.15 -35.72
CA MET A 492 -14.40 33.58 -35.41
C MET A 492 -14.97 34.37 -36.59
N THR A 493 -14.57 34.01 -37.82
CA THR A 493 -15.11 34.62 -39.04
C THR A 493 -16.58 34.24 -39.28
N LYS A 494 -17.00 33.04 -38.86
CA LYS A 494 -18.37 32.52 -39.06
C LYS A 494 -19.39 33.10 -38.07
N TYR A 495 -19.03 33.24 -36.78
CA TYR A 495 -19.99 33.54 -35.70
C TYR A 495 -19.84 34.94 -35.09
N ASP A 496 -18.94 35.80 -35.61
CA ASP A 496 -18.46 37.02 -34.94
C ASP A 496 -17.71 36.74 -33.62
N VAL A 497 -16.73 37.57 -33.28
CA VAL A 497 -15.92 37.38 -32.05
C VAL A 497 -16.71 37.66 -30.78
N THR A 498 -17.76 38.48 -30.85
CA THR A 498 -18.57 38.87 -29.68
C THR A 498 -19.94 38.20 -29.61
N GLU A 499 -20.50 37.73 -30.74
CA GLU A 499 -21.87 37.18 -30.84
C GLU A 499 -21.91 35.65 -30.90
N VAL A 500 -21.06 34.97 -30.13
CA VAL A 500 -21.01 33.50 -30.10
C VAL A 500 -22.28 32.88 -29.48
N ASN A 501 -22.59 31.65 -29.89
CA ASN A 501 -23.79 30.93 -29.45
C ASN A 501 -23.48 29.47 -29.06
N GLU A 502 -24.52 28.71 -28.67
CA GLU A 502 -24.39 27.29 -28.28
C GLU A 502 -23.75 26.42 -29.39
N GLU A 503 -23.98 26.73 -30.66
CA GLU A 503 -23.40 26.01 -31.79
C GLU A 503 -21.89 26.31 -31.95
N ALA A 504 -21.48 27.56 -31.75
CA ALA A 504 -20.08 27.96 -31.71
C ALA A 504 -19.34 27.24 -30.57
N LEU A 505 -19.93 27.22 -29.37
CA LEU A 505 -19.38 26.49 -28.22
C LEU A 505 -19.24 24.99 -28.51
N LYS A 506 -20.29 24.37 -29.08
CA LYS A 506 -20.25 22.95 -29.48
C LYS A 506 -19.14 22.70 -30.51
N SER A 507 -18.96 23.59 -31.48
CA SER A 507 -17.92 23.48 -32.51
C SER A 507 -16.52 23.52 -31.90
N VAL A 508 -16.25 24.46 -30.98
CA VAL A 508 -14.98 24.55 -30.26
C VAL A 508 -14.73 23.30 -29.40
N GLN A 509 -15.74 22.79 -28.70
CA GLN A 509 -15.60 21.54 -27.92
C GLN A 509 -15.24 20.33 -28.79
N VAL A 510 -15.80 20.23 -30.00
CA VAL A 510 -15.42 19.22 -31.00
C VAL A 510 -13.98 19.41 -31.45
N LEU A 511 -13.54 20.65 -31.73
CA LEU A 511 -12.16 20.95 -32.12
C LEU A 511 -11.16 20.57 -31.03
N ILE A 512 -11.42 20.90 -29.76
CA ILE A 512 -10.53 20.55 -28.64
C ILE A 512 -10.39 19.02 -28.52
N ALA A 513 -11.49 18.29 -28.65
CA ALA A 513 -11.47 16.83 -28.57
C ALA A 513 -10.73 16.19 -29.77
N SER A 514 -10.89 16.76 -30.97
CA SER A 514 -10.17 16.36 -32.18
C SER A 514 -8.66 16.60 -32.05
N TRP A 515 -8.28 17.79 -31.56
CA TRP A 515 -6.89 18.14 -31.25
C TRP A 515 -6.24 17.10 -30.33
N SER A 516 -6.91 16.75 -29.23
CA SER A 516 -6.38 15.77 -28.28
C SER A 516 -6.18 14.39 -28.92
N GLN A 517 -7.08 13.97 -29.81
CA GLN A 517 -6.94 12.70 -30.52
C GLN A 517 -5.76 12.72 -31.51
N LYS A 518 -5.57 13.82 -32.24
CA LYS A 518 -4.48 13.97 -33.21
C LYS A 518 -3.11 14.03 -32.53
N ALA A 519 -3.03 14.75 -31.42
CA ALA A 519 -1.82 14.87 -30.62
C ALA A 519 -1.46 13.55 -29.91
N ASP A 520 -2.46 12.76 -29.51
CA ASP A 520 -2.31 11.42 -28.91
C ASP A 520 -1.40 11.45 -27.68
N TYR A 521 -1.62 12.43 -26.78
CA TYR A 521 -0.72 12.65 -25.64
C TYR A 521 -0.80 11.55 -24.58
N SER A 522 -1.90 10.80 -24.51
CA SER A 522 -2.12 9.78 -23.47
C SER A 522 -0.98 8.77 -23.37
N LYS A 523 -0.37 8.39 -24.51
CA LYS A 523 0.79 7.48 -24.54
C LYS A 523 2.03 8.06 -23.84
N PHE A 524 2.27 9.36 -23.94
CA PHE A 524 3.45 10.00 -23.34
C PHE A 524 3.28 10.15 -21.82
N PHE A 525 2.07 10.45 -21.34
CA PHE A 525 1.77 10.43 -19.90
C PHE A 525 1.92 9.03 -19.30
N HIS A 526 1.49 8.00 -20.04
CA HIS A 526 1.72 6.61 -19.62
C HIS A 526 3.22 6.31 -19.50
N LYS A 527 4.00 6.74 -20.49
CA LYS A 527 5.46 6.55 -20.51
C LYS A 527 6.17 7.29 -19.36
N PHE A 528 5.85 8.56 -19.13
CA PHE A 528 6.37 9.31 -17.99
C PHE A 528 6.09 8.57 -16.67
N SER A 529 4.86 8.09 -16.49
CA SER A 529 4.47 7.32 -15.29
C SER A 529 5.25 6.01 -15.14
N SER A 530 5.70 5.38 -16.22
CA SER A 530 6.43 4.11 -16.16
C SER A 530 7.94 4.29 -16.00
N GLU A 531 8.52 5.34 -16.58
CA GLU A 531 9.98 5.51 -16.68
C GLU A 531 10.56 6.47 -15.66
N VAL A 532 9.88 7.57 -15.36
CA VAL A 532 10.36 8.57 -14.39
C VAL A 532 10.02 8.10 -12.98
N LYS A 533 11.04 7.99 -12.13
CA LYS A 533 10.95 7.52 -10.75
C LYS A 533 11.68 8.48 -9.82
N GLY A 534 11.17 8.63 -8.60
CA GLY A 534 11.84 9.39 -7.57
C GLY A 534 13.11 8.72 -7.04
N THR A 535 13.85 9.47 -6.23
CA THR A 535 14.96 8.93 -5.44
C THR A 535 14.39 7.97 -4.41
N LYS A 536 14.89 6.73 -4.38
CA LYS A 536 14.45 5.76 -3.37
C LYS A 536 14.81 6.25 -1.97
N ARG A 537 13.82 6.28 -1.08
CA ARG A 537 14.06 6.60 0.33
C ARG A 537 14.62 5.41 1.10
N ASP A 538 15.34 5.72 2.17
CA ASP A 538 15.69 4.76 3.21
C ASP A 538 14.46 4.58 4.14
N VAL A 539 13.96 3.35 4.24
CA VAL A 539 12.73 3.01 4.98
C VAL A 539 13.06 2.65 6.43
N LYS A 540 12.41 3.29 7.43
CA LYS A 540 12.52 2.89 8.85
C LYS A 540 11.42 1.88 9.25
N TYR A 541 11.77 0.63 9.59
CA TYR A 541 11.07 -0.06 10.71
C TYR A 541 9.56 -0.37 10.62
N SER A 542 9.11 -1.57 10.20
CA SER A 542 7.88 -2.15 10.79
C SER A 542 7.96 -3.66 11.08
N TYR A 543 7.07 -4.12 11.96
CA TYR A 543 7.08 -5.37 12.75
C TYR A 543 7.14 -6.69 11.93
N LEU A 544 7.79 -7.73 12.48
CA LEU A 544 8.00 -9.06 11.87
C LEU A 544 6.83 -10.08 11.85
N PRO A 545 5.63 -9.90 12.44
CA PRO A 545 4.65 -10.99 12.49
C PRO A 545 3.86 -11.10 11.17
N GLU A 546 3.71 -12.36 10.73
CA GLU A 546 2.85 -12.86 9.62
C GLU A 546 3.49 -13.06 8.24
N LEU A 547 4.81 -13.23 8.15
CA LEU A 547 5.44 -13.63 6.89
C LEU A 547 5.16 -15.11 6.60
N ASN A 548 4.68 -15.43 5.39
CA ASN A 548 4.32 -16.80 4.98
C ASN A 548 5.46 -17.83 5.12
N PHE A 549 6.71 -17.36 5.16
CA PHE A 549 7.93 -18.16 5.38
C PHE A 549 8.29 -18.42 6.84
N PHE A 550 7.55 -17.86 7.80
CA PHE A 550 7.68 -18.16 9.21
C PHE A 550 6.40 -18.81 9.74
N ASN A 551 6.54 -19.81 10.60
CA ASN A 551 5.45 -20.24 11.47
C ASN A 551 5.67 -19.60 12.84
N LYS A 552 4.74 -18.77 13.32
CA LYS A 552 4.79 -18.32 14.71
C LYS A 552 4.66 -19.55 15.62
N VAL A 553 5.50 -19.63 16.63
CA VAL A 553 5.44 -20.64 17.71
C VAL A 553 5.34 -19.92 19.05
N ASP A 554 5.43 -20.65 20.16
CA ASP A 554 5.35 -20.06 21.49
C ASP A 554 6.40 -18.96 21.68
N ASP A 555 5.92 -17.77 22.05
CA ASP A 555 6.76 -16.60 22.25
C ASP A 555 7.76 -16.86 23.38
N TYR A 556 8.98 -16.38 23.20
CA TYR A 556 10.02 -16.53 24.20
C TYR A 556 9.84 -15.45 25.28
N ILE A 557 9.71 -15.88 26.53
CA ILE A 557 9.62 -14.97 27.68
C ILE A 557 11.01 -14.86 28.30
N ALA A 558 11.61 -13.68 28.21
CA ALA A 558 12.92 -13.41 28.82
C ALA A 558 12.81 -13.49 30.36
N LYS A 559 13.62 -14.34 31.00
CA LYS A 559 13.48 -14.69 32.42
C LYS A 559 13.61 -13.53 33.40
N LYS A 560 14.38 -12.50 33.05
CA LYS A 560 14.72 -11.39 33.97
C LYS A 560 13.83 -10.16 33.78
N THR A 561 13.43 -9.88 32.55
CA THR A 561 12.65 -8.69 32.18
C THR A 561 11.20 -9.00 31.86
N GLU A 562 10.83 -10.28 31.84
CA GLU A 562 9.52 -10.79 31.42
C GLU A 562 9.10 -10.32 30.01
N ARG A 563 10.07 -9.81 29.23
CA ARG A 563 9.83 -9.35 27.86
C ARG A 563 9.38 -10.53 27.00
N VAL A 564 8.21 -10.40 26.40
CA VAL A 564 7.69 -11.34 25.41
C VAL A 564 8.33 -11.03 24.07
N ILE A 565 9.09 -11.98 23.54
CA ILE A 565 9.81 -11.85 22.27
C ILE A 565 9.18 -12.82 21.27
N PRO A 566 8.74 -12.34 20.10
CA PRO A 566 8.15 -13.20 19.07
C PRO A 566 9.10 -14.32 18.64
N THR A 567 8.60 -15.55 18.65
CA THR A 567 9.36 -16.73 18.20
C THR A 567 8.78 -17.31 16.93
N TYR A 568 9.65 -17.60 15.96
CA TYR A 568 9.28 -18.13 14.66
C TYR A 568 10.04 -19.42 14.36
N LYS A 569 9.43 -20.28 13.54
CA LYS A 569 10.09 -21.40 12.87
C LYS A 569 10.22 -21.12 11.39
N PHE A 570 11.43 -21.13 10.85
CA PHE A 570 11.69 -20.86 9.43
C PHE A 570 11.15 -21.99 8.55
N LYS A 571 10.51 -21.62 7.44
CA LYS A 571 10.18 -22.53 6.33
C LYS A 571 11.20 -22.29 5.23
N ASN A 572 11.78 -23.37 4.71
CA ASN A 572 12.70 -23.26 3.57
C ASN A 572 11.94 -22.69 2.34
N ILE A 573 12.22 -21.43 1.97
CA ILE A 573 11.52 -20.70 0.91
C ILE A 573 12.53 -20.14 -0.11
N SER A 574 12.11 -20.09 -1.38
CA SER A 574 12.88 -19.53 -2.49
C SER A 574 13.15 -18.03 -2.37
N HIS A 575 14.38 -17.61 -2.69
CA HIS A 575 14.80 -16.20 -2.82
C HIS A 575 14.03 -15.36 -3.84
N LYS A 576 13.20 -15.98 -4.68
CA LYS A 576 12.34 -15.27 -5.63
C LYS A 576 11.11 -14.64 -4.97
N ASN A 577 10.83 -14.94 -3.70
CA ASN A 577 9.75 -14.32 -2.95
C ASN A 577 10.13 -12.88 -2.54
N SER A 578 9.32 -11.90 -2.93
CA SER A 578 9.54 -10.47 -2.67
C SER A 578 9.49 -10.12 -1.18
N GLU A 579 8.60 -10.75 -0.41
CA GLU A 579 8.47 -10.55 1.04
C GLU A 579 9.73 -11.07 1.77
N TYR A 580 10.23 -12.24 1.34
CA TYR A 580 11.47 -12.80 1.89
C TYR A 580 12.68 -11.95 1.54
N LYS A 581 12.77 -11.46 0.30
CA LYS A 581 13.82 -10.52 -0.11
C LYS A 581 13.76 -9.25 0.74
N ASN A 582 12.58 -8.68 0.95
CA ASN A 582 12.41 -7.48 1.77
C ASN A 582 12.81 -7.71 3.24
N TYR A 583 12.48 -8.87 3.81
CA TYR A 583 12.96 -9.28 5.13
C TYR A 583 14.49 -9.32 5.20
N LEU A 584 15.13 -9.98 4.22
CA LEU A 584 16.58 -10.09 4.17
C LEU A 584 17.23 -8.71 4.09
N ASP A 585 16.79 -7.87 3.16
CA ASP A 585 17.38 -6.55 2.89
C ASP A 585 17.26 -5.57 4.08
N ASN A 586 16.40 -5.85 5.05
CA ASN A 586 16.06 -4.97 6.17
C ASN A 586 16.39 -5.56 7.55
N SER A 587 17.10 -6.67 7.60
CA SER A 587 17.46 -7.26 8.89
C SER A 587 18.86 -7.84 8.86
N ILE A 588 19.40 -7.98 10.05
CA ILE A 588 20.55 -8.81 10.32
C ILE A 588 20.13 -9.92 11.27
N GLU A 589 20.90 -10.98 11.33
CA GLU A 589 20.60 -12.10 12.21
C GLU A 589 21.88 -12.74 12.71
N VAL A 590 21.97 -12.84 14.03
CA VAL A 590 23.08 -13.49 14.71
C VAL A 590 22.62 -14.88 15.12
N ILE A 591 23.32 -15.88 14.61
CA ILE A 591 22.93 -17.29 14.71
C ILE A 591 23.91 -17.97 15.63
N TYR A 592 23.40 -18.61 16.68
CA TYR A 592 24.20 -19.36 17.63
C TYR A 592 24.09 -20.86 17.33
N ARG A 593 25.24 -21.54 17.32
CA ARG A 593 25.34 -22.98 17.11
C ARG A 593 26.26 -23.61 18.14
N ASP A 594 25.83 -24.71 18.73
CA ASP A 594 26.67 -25.53 19.60
C ASP A 594 27.52 -26.48 18.77
N ILE A 595 28.74 -26.05 18.43
CA ILE A 595 29.77 -26.88 17.78
C ILE A 595 31.00 -26.93 18.69
N GLY A 596 31.31 -28.11 19.25
CA GLY A 596 32.46 -28.28 20.16
C GLY A 596 32.30 -27.61 21.54
N ASN A 597 33.40 -27.37 22.25
CA ASN A 597 33.40 -26.79 23.61
C ASN A 597 33.26 -25.25 23.62
N THR A 598 33.49 -24.59 22.48
CA THR A 598 33.49 -23.12 22.34
C THR A 598 32.26 -22.58 21.61
N GLY A 599 31.49 -23.42 20.90
CA GLY A 599 30.35 -22.99 20.09
C GLY A 599 30.76 -22.20 18.83
N HIS A 600 29.78 -21.83 18.00
CA HIS A 600 29.96 -21.14 16.72
C HIS A 600 28.89 -20.07 16.50
N ILE A 601 29.27 -18.95 15.87
CA ILE A 601 28.34 -17.87 15.47
C ILE A 601 28.38 -17.71 13.96
N GLU A 602 27.20 -17.74 13.35
CA GLU A 602 27.01 -17.28 11.97
C GLU A 602 26.35 -15.91 12.00
N LEU A 603 26.69 -15.06 11.04
CA LEU A 603 26.08 -13.75 10.88
C LEU A 603 25.41 -13.69 9.52
N ARG A 604 24.14 -13.33 9.48
CA ARG A 604 23.48 -12.91 8.26
C ARG A 604 23.35 -11.39 8.27
N VAL A 605 23.84 -10.75 7.22
CA VAL A 605 23.68 -9.30 6.98
C VAL A 605 23.01 -9.13 5.64
N GLY A 606 21.79 -8.60 5.62
CA GLY A 606 21.07 -8.50 4.36
C GLY A 606 20.75 -9.88 3.77
N SER A 607 20.99 -10.00 2.46
CA SER A 607 20.91 -11.26 1.71
C SER A 607 22.16 -12.16 1.83
N GLN A 608 23.21 -11.71 2.53
CA GLN A 608 24.47 -12.44 2.68
C GLN A 608 24.53 -13.16 4.02
N LYS A 609 25.03 -14.39 3.97
CA LYS A 609 25.41 -15.20 5.11
C LYS A 609 26.92 -15.24 5.20
N TYR A 610 27.44 -14.96 6.38
CA TYR A 610 28.83 -15.06 6.76
C TYR A 610 28.97 -16.17 7.78
N SER A 611 29.78 -17.17 7.47
CA SER A 611 30.13 -18.23 8.41
C SER A 611 31.63 -18.17 8.70
N ILE A 612 31.98 -18.14 9.99
CA ILE A 612 33.38 -18.16 10.46
C ILE A 612 33.64 -19.52 11.12
N ASN A 613 33.65 -20.58 10.32
CA ASN A 613 33.82 -21.95 10.84
C ASN A 613 35.29 -22.21 11.21
N GLY A 614 35.66 -21.99 12.47
CA GLY A 614 37.01 -22.27 12.98
C GLY A 614 37.34 -23.75 13.16
N TYR A 615 36.40 -24.68 12.91
CA TYR A 615 36.58 -26.09 13.28
C TYR A 615 37.40 -26.92 12.29
N PHE A 616 37.47 -26.48 11.04
CA PHE A 616 38.24 -27.13 10.01
C PHE A 616 38.95 -26.05 9.20
N LEU A 617 40.28 -26.06 9.26
CA LEU A 617 41.22 -25.38 8.36
C LEU A 617 41.62 -23.95 8.79
N GLY A 618 42.92 -23.64 8.68
CA GLY A 618 43.34 -22.24 8.59
C GLY A 618 42.80 -21.61 7.31
N SER A 619 42.44 -20.31 7.34
CA SER A 619 41.93 -19.43 6.24
C SER A 619 40.81 -19.91 5.30
N SER A 620 40.55 -21.20 5.09
CA SER A 620 39.78 -21.67 3.94
C SER A 620 38.29 -21.90 4.17
N SER A 621 37.73 -21.46 5.29
CA SER A 621 36.30 -21.69 5.65
C SER A 621 35.54 -20.43 6.04
N ALA A 622 36.13 -19.24 5.83
CA ALA A 622 35.37 -18.00 5.84
C ALA A 622 34.65 -17.88 4.50
N SER A 623 33.35 -18.15 4.49
CA SER A 623 32.54 -18.08 3.27
C SER A 623 31.48 -16.99 3.40
N SER A 624 31.33 -16.23 2.31
CA SER A 624 30.14 -15.44 2.04
C SER A 624 29.29 -16.22 1.04
N SER A 625 28.05 -16.51 1.39
CA SER A 625 27.08 -17.10 0.46
C SER A 625 25.76 -16.35 0.54
N LYS A 626 24.95 -16.46 -0.51
CA LYS A 626 23.55 -16.05 -0.40
C LYS A 626 22.87 -16.86 0.70
N PHE A 627 22.07 -16.19 1.54
CA PHE A 627 21.43 -16.82 2.69
C PHE A 627 20.25 -17.72 2.27
N SER A 628 20.50 -19.01 2.07
CA SER A 628 19.46 -19.99 1.73
C SER A 628 18.85 -20.71 2.95
N GLY A 629 19.12 -20.21 4.16
CA GLY A 629 18.80 -20.87 5.42
C GLY A 629 20.03 -21.34 6.19
N ILE A 630 19.80 -22.15 7.22
CA ILE A 630 20.80 -22.59 8.20
C ILE A 630 20.82 -24.12 8.21
N ASP A 631 21.95 -24.72 7.84
CA ASP A 631 22.13 -26.18 7.86
C ASP A 631 22.30 -26.71 9.30
N GLY A 632 21.24 -27.22 9.92
CA GLY A 632 21.24 -27.76 11.30
C GLY A 632 20.31 -26.99 12.25
N LYS A 633 20.08 -27.52 13.47
CA LYS A 633 19.17 -26.95 14.50
C LYS A 633 19.75 -25.70 15.17
N GLY A 634 19.80 -24.57 14.48
CA GLY A 634 20.31 -23.30 15.00
C GLY A 634 19.21 -22.35 15.49
N VAL A 635 19.55 -21.45 16.42
CA VAL A 635 18.67 -20.36 16.88
C VAL A 635 19.25 -19.03 16.41
N GLY A 636 18.50 -18.32 15.58
CA GLY A 636 18.80 -16.98 15.11
C GLY A 636 18.14 -15.91 15.97
N ARG A 637 18.90 -14.86 16.32
CA ARG A 637 18.40 -13.64 16.95
C ARG A 637 18.42 -12.54 15.89
N VAL A 638 17.24 -12.05 15.54
CA VAL A 638 17.06 -11.08 14.46
C VAL A 638 17.11 -9.67 15.04
N TYR A 639 17.87 -8.81 14.39
CA TYR A 639 17.90 -7.37 14.65
C TYR A 639 17.53 -6.62 13.38
N ARG A 640 16.78 -5.54 13.55
CA ARG A 640 16.37 -4.66 12.47
C ARG A 640 17.30 -3.45 12.40
N LEU A 641 17.81 -3.12 11.21
CA LEU A 641 18.78 -2.04 10.97
C LEU A 641 18.62 -1.42 9.59
N ASP A 642 18.79 -0.09 9.48
CA ASP A 642 18.65 0.70 8.23
C ASP A 642 19.36 0.04 7.04
N ARG A 643 18.76 0.03 5.84
CA ARG A 643 19.36 -0.60 4.65
C ARG A 643 20.76 -0.08 4.35
N SER A 644 20.98 1.22 4.53
CA SER A 644 22.29 1.87 4.40
C SER A 644 23.29 1.33 5.43
N LYS A 645 22.89 1.16 6.69
CA LYS A 645 23.72 0.53 7.74
C LYS A 645 23.97 -0.94 7.48
N ILE A 646 22.98 -1.69 6.99
CA ILE A 646 23.14 -3.09 6.58
C ILE A 646 24.14 -3.18 5.42
N LYS A 647 24.06 -2.29 4.43
CA LYS A 647 25.00 -2.23 3.31
C LYS A 647 26.43 -1.95 3.80
N GLU A 648 26.60 -0.93 4.64
CA GLU A 648 27.89 -0.56 5.23
C GLU A 648 28.46 -1.70 6.09
N MET A 649 27.64 -2.30 6.96
CA MET A 649 28.02 -3.47 7.75
C MET A 649 28.41 -4.64 6.84
N ASN A 650 27.67 -4.89 5.77
CA ASN A 650 27.94 -5.95 4.82
C ASN A 650 29.29 -5.75 4.12
N GLU A 651 29.62 -4.52 3.73
CA GLU A 651 30.92 -4.15 3.16
C GLU A 651 32.06 -4.40 4.17
N ARG A 652 31.92 -3.89 5.40
CA ARG A 652 32.95 -4.07 6.45
C ARG A 652 33.14 -5.52 6.89
N VAL A 653 32.06 -6.30 7.01
CA VAL A 653 32.15 -7.72 7.34
C VAL A 653 32.81 -8.48 6.17
N ALA A 654 32.48 -8.17 4.92
CA ALA A 654 33.12 -8.78 3.76
C ALA A 654 34.63 -8.47 3.70
N GLU A 655 35.03 -7.24 3.97
CA GLU A 655 36.44 -6.83 4.06
C GLU A 655 37.18 -7.59 5.17
N TYR A 656 36.57 -7.68 6.36
CA TYR A 656 37.12 -8.43 7.48
C TYR A 656 37.33 -9.91 7.12
N ILE A 657 36.32 -10.55 6.53
CA ILE A 657 36.38 -11.96 6.09
C ILE A 657 37.48 -12.17 5.05
N LYS A 658 37.61 -11.26 4.08
CA LYS A 658 38.68 -11.28 3.07
C LYS A 658 40.06 -11.16 3.69
N SER A 659 40.22 -10.29 4.69
CA SER A 659 41.48 -10.13 5.44
C SER A 659 41.87 -11.41 6.20
N VAL A 660 40.92 -12.02 6.91
CA VAL A 660 41.14 -13.28 7.64
C VAL A 660 41.56 -14.40 6.69
N SER A 661 40.89 -14.51 5.54
CA SER A 661 41.22 -15.51 4.50
C SER A 661 42.64 -15.32 3.94
N ASN A 662 43.05 -14.10 3.61
CA ASN A 662 44.39 -13.83 3.06
C ASN A 662 45.53 -14.14 4.04
N ASN A 663 45.32 -13.81 5.32
CA ASN A 663 46.37 -13.87 6.33
C ASN A 663 46.57 -15.27 6.95
N ASN A 664 45.68 -16.25 6.71
CA ASN A 664 45.79 -17.63 7.24
C ASN A 664 46.18 -17.75 8.71
N PHE A 665 45.63 -16.85 9.51
CA PHE A 665 45.68 -16.90 10.94
C PHE A 665 44.24 -17.01 11.45
N PRO A 666 43.96 -17.82 12.49
CA PRO A 666 42.71 -17.64 13.22
C PRO A 666 42.66 -16.18 13.72
N PRO A 667 41.48 -15.55 13.88
CA PRO A 667 41.43 -14.28 14.59
C PRO A 667 42.12 -14.43 15.97
N PHE A 668 42.67 -13.38 16.56
CA PHE A 668 43.39 -13.45 17.85
C PHE A 668 42.59 -12.78 18.97
N ASP A 669 42.58 -13.39 20.15
CA ASP A 669 41.99 -12.87 21.37
C ASP A 669 42.89 -13.28 22.54
N VAL A 670 43.27 -12.30 23.37
CA VAL A 670 44.09 -12.45 24.58
C VAL A 670 43.44 -13.32 25.66
N TRP A 671 42.18 -13.70 25.48
CA TRP A 671 41.41 -14.60 26.35
C TRP A 671 41.15 -15.98 25.73
N GLY A 672 41.69 -16.23 24.53
CA GLY A 672 41.59 -17.50 23.82
C GLY A 672 42.22 -18.69 24.53
N GLY A 673 41.86 -19.91 24.11
CA GLY A 673 42.48 -21.14 24.62
C GLY A 673 43.95 -21.25 24.17
N VAL A 674 44.83 -21.70 25.07
CA VAL A 674 46.25 -21.93 24.72
C VAL A 674 46.37 -23.34 24.16
N GLU A 675 46.65 -23.45 22.86
CA GLU A 675 46.74 -24.72 22.14
C GLU A 675 48.19 -25.01 21.72
N GLN A 676 48.64 -26.25 21.96
CA GLN A 676 49.97 -26.72 21.57
C GLN A 676 50.09 -26.81 20.04
N VAL A 677 51.25 -26.43 19.50
CA VAL A 677 51.55 -26.52 18.07
C VAL A 677 52.88 -27.21 17.78
N GLU A 678 52.91 -27.97 16.69
CA GLU A 678 54.10 -28.65 16.17
C GLU A 678 54.50 -28.11 14.81
N LYS A 679 55.81 -28.04 14.53
CA LYS A 679 56.34 -27.62 13.24
C LYS A 679 56.06 -28.69 12.18
N THR A 680 55.57 -28.27 11.02
CA THR A 680 55.28 -29.10 9.85
C THR A 680 55.88 -28.48 8.58
N ARG A 681 55.84 -29.20 7.46
CA ARG A 681 56.34 -28.72 6.15
C ARG A 681 55.69 -27.41 5.69
N PHE A 682 54.47 -27.11 6.14
CA PHE A 682 53.68 -25.96 5.68
C PHE A 682 53.41 -24.92 6.78
N GLY A 683 54.16 -24.94 7.88
CA GLY A 683 54.01 -24.04 9.02
C GLY A 683 53.83 -24.79 10.34
N TYR A 684 52.89 -24.39 11.18
CA TYR A 684 52.68 -24.96 12.53
C TYR A 684 51.29 -25.57 12.65
N LYS A 685 51.19 -26.83 13.08
CA LYS A 685 49.93 -27.57 13.21
C LYS A 685 49.53 -27.67 14.67
N ILE A 686 48.25 -27.42 14.97
CA ILE A 686 47.70 -27.61 16.33
C ILE A 686 47.60 -29.10 16.66
N VAL A 687 48.12 -29.50 17.82
CA VAL A 687 48.24 -30.89 18.28
C VAL A 687 47.58 -31.11 19.65
N GLY A 688 47.76 -32.31 20.23
CA GLY A 688 47.18 -32.68 21.53
C GLY A 688 45.67 -32.95 21.52
N LYS A 689 45.02 -32.73 22.66
CA LYS A 689 43.57 -32.96 22.90
C LYS A 689 42.65 -31.98 22.16
N SER A 690 43.19 -31.00 21.44
CA SER A 690 42.38 -30.08 20.66
C SER A 690 41.63 -30.80 19.53
N LYS A 691 40.35 -30.48 19.36
CA LYS A 691 39.55 -30.87 18.19
C LYS A 691 39.86 -29.98 16.96
N ASN A 692 40.56 -28.86 17.16
CA ASN A 692 41.12 -28.03 16.09
C ASN A 692 42.43 -28.67 15.61
N LYS A 693 42.49 -29.04 14.32
CA LYS A 693 43.68 -29.64 13.68
C LYS A 693 44.26 -28.74 12.58
N ALA A 694 43.99 -27.44 12.64
CA ALA A 694 44.43 -26.47 11.63
C ALA A 694 45.96 -26.37 11.54
N THR A 695 46.45 -26.10 10.33
CA THR A 695 47.85 -25.74 10.07
C THR A 695 47.94 -24.23 9.78
N ILE A 696 48.69 -23.54 10.63
CA ILE A 696 48.99 -22.11 10.54
C ILE A 696 50.19 -21.94 9.62
N LYS A 697 49.99 -21.31 8.46
CA LYS A 697 51.06 -21.04 7.48
C LYS A 697 51.83 -19.78 7.89
N ALA A 698 52.66 -19.91 8.92
CA ALA A 698 53.46 -18.82 9.47
C ALA A 698 54.91 -19.29 9.70
N GLU A 699 55.82 -18.33 9.70
CA GLU A 699 57.21 -18.52 10.12
C GLU A 699 57.34 -18.16 11.60
N LEU A 700 58.31 -18.76 12.30
CA LEU A 700 58.63 -18.35 13.67
C LEU A 700 59.81 -17.38 13.61
N VAL A 701 59.58 -16.16 14.08
CA VAL A 701 60.61 -15.10 14.15
C VAL A 701 60.86 -14.73 15.60
N GLU A 702 62.08 -14.37 15.94
CA GLU A 702 62.45 -13.90 17.27
C GLU A 702 62.88 -12.43 17.20
N GLU A 703 62.23 -11.57 17.98
CA GLU A 703 62.50 -10.14 18.03
C GLU A 703 62.53 -9.70 19.50
N ALA A 704 63.63 -9.05 19.91
CA ALA A 704 63.85 -8.59 21.29
C ALA A 704 63.65 -9.69 22.36
N GLY A 705 64.02 -10.94 22.06
CA GLY A 705 63.91 -12.09 22.97
C GLY A 705 62.50 -12.69 23.09
N GLN A 706 61.54 -12.25 22.27
CA GLN A 706 60.20 -12.85 22.18
C GLN A 706 60.02 -13.54 20.82
N LYS A 707 59.43 -14.73 20.84
CA LYS A 707 59.11 -15.51 19.64
C LYS A 707 57.72 -15.16 19.12
N PHE A 708 57.57 -15.04 17.82
CA PHE A 708 56.31 -14.72 17.14
C PHE A 708 56.06 -15.63 15.94
N PHE A 709 54.82 -16.06 15.74
CA PHE A 709 54.32 -16.58 14.47
C PHE A 709 54.03 -15.40 13.53
N LYS A 710 54.72 -15.31 12.39
CA LYS A 710 54.62 -14.21 11.42
C LYS A 710 54.17 -14.69 10.05
N LYS A 711 53.24 -13.95 9.42
CA LYS A 711 52.88 -14.07 8.00
C LYS A 711 52.48 -12.71 7.44
N GLY A 712 53.17 -12.25 6.40
CA GLY A 712 52.99 -10.89 5.89
C GLY A 712 53.27 -9.85 6.98
N ASN A 713 52.33 -8.93 7.20
CA ASN A 713 52.42 -7.88 8.22
C ASN A 713 51.87 -8.31 9.60
N VAL A 714 51.31 -9.52 9.73
CA VAL A 714 50.71 -10.01 10.99
C VAL A 714 51.75 -10.81 11.78
N LYS A 715 51.88 -10.52 13.08
CA LYS A 715 52.74 -11.21 14.05
C LYS A 715 51.95 -11.57 15.30
N ILE A 716 52.11 -12.79 15.80
CA ILE A 716 51.42 -13.27 17.02
C ILE A 716 52.42 -13.90 17.97
N PRO A 717 52.39 -13.57 19.27
CA PRO A 717 53.27 -14.17 20.25
C PRO A 717 53.17 -15.70 20.27
N ALA A 718 54.31 -16.37 20.25
CA ALA A 718 54.40 -17.79 20.57
C ALA A 718 54.58 -17.95 22.09
N ILE A 719 53.81 -18.84 22.69
CA ILE A 719 53.85 -19.14 24.12
C ILE A 719 54.71 -20.39 24.31
N GLU A 720 55.79 -20.30 25.08
CA GLU A 720 56.65 -21.44 25.37
C GLU A 720 56.32 -21.98 26.76
N LYS A 721 55.95 -23.26 26.84
CA LYS A 721 55.69 -23.99 28.09
C LYS A 721 56.38 -25.33 28.01
N ASP A 722 57.23 -25.65 28.98
CA ASP A 722 57.95 -26.93 29.07
C ASP A 722 58.72 -27.30 27.77
N GLY A 723 59.25 -26.30 27.05
CA GLY A 723 59.95 -26.49 25.77
C GLY A 723 59.04 -26.69 24.55
N GLU A 724 57.72 -26.65 24.73
CA GLU A 724 56.73 -26.79 23.67
C GLU A 724 56.14 -25.43 23.27
N LEU A 725 55.98 -25.24 21.95
CA LEU A 725 55.35 -24.06 21.40
C LEU A 725 53.83 -24.17 21.47
N HIS A 726 53.21 -23.09 21.91
CA HIS A 726 51.79 -22.93 21.98
C HIS A 726 51.36 -21.65 21.29
N ILE A 727 50.13 -21.62 20.80
CA ILE A 727 49.49 -20.43 20.26
C ILE A 727 48.16 -20.21 20.98
N GLN A 728 47.82 -18.96 21.21
CA GLN A 728 46.50 -18.61 21.71
C GLN A 728 45.50 -18.56 20.55
N THR A 729 44.47 -19.40 20.58
CA THR A 729 43.43 -19.48 19.54
C THR A 729 42.11 -18.87 20.00
N THR A 730 41.37 -18.26 19.07
CA THR A 730 40.11 -17.55 19.37
C THR A 730 38.88 -18.42 19.50
N ASN A 731 37.91 -17.88 20.24
CA ASN A 731 36.48 -18.05 19.99
C ASN A 731 36.07 -17.16 18.79
N CYS A 732 35.32 -17.67 17.82
CA CYS A 732 34.90 -17.04 16.56
C CYS A 732 34.12 -15.69 16.69
N THR A 733 34.01 -15.10 17.88
CA THR A 733 33.14 -13.96 18.25
C THR A 733 33.77 -12.60 17.97
N HIS A 734 35.00 -12.30 18.42
CA HIS A 734 35.39 -10.92 18.72
C HIS A 734 35.37 -9.93 17.53
N GLY A 735 36.00 -10.27 16.39
CA GLY A 735 36.11 -9.31 15.26
C GLY A 735 34.78 -9.03 14.54
N VAL A 736 33.86 -9.99 14.50
CA VAL A 736 32.48 -9.74 14.03
C VAL A 736 31.71 -8.96 15.08
N VAL A 737 31.93 -9.25 16.36
CA VAL A 737 31.30 -8.54 17.49
C VAL A 737 31.73 -7.07 17.54
N ASP A 738 32.97 -6.72 17.22
CA ASP A 738 33.41 -5.32 17.14
C ASP A 738 32.69 -4.54 16.04
N ILE A 739 32.50 -5.18 14.88
CA ILE A 739 31.71 -4.60 13.79
C ILE A 739 30.25 -4.47 14.26
N LEU A 740 29.64 -5.54 14.79
CA LEU A 740 28.27 -5.53 15.31
C LEU A 740 28.07 -4.47 16.40
N LYS A 741 29.03 -4.28 17.30
CA LYS A 741 29.02 -3.26 18.35
C LYS A 741 28.91 -1.85 17.77
N SER A 742 29.59 -1.58 16.67
CA SER A 742 29.52 -0.25 16.01
C SER A 742 28.16 0.08 15.39
N TYR A 743 27.30 -0.93 15.13
CA TYR A 743 25.99 -0.73 14.49
C TYR A 743 24.80 -1.01 15.39
N LEU A 744 24.97 -1.86 16.40
CA LEU A 744 23.89 -2.34 17.26
C LEU A 744 24.09 -1.92 18.73
N ASP A 745 25.21 -1.26 19.05
CA ASP A 745 25.65 -0.95 20.42
C ASP A 745 25.71 -2.19 21.34
N ILE A 746 25.92 -3.35 20.73
CA ILE A 746 25.99 -4.62 21.46
C ILE A 746 27.37 -4.71 22.12
N ASN A 747 27.41 -4.55 23.44
CA ASN A 747 28.56 -4.93 24.25
C ASN A 747 28.39 -6.37 24.74
N LEU A 748 28.99 -7.33 24.02
CA LEU A 748 28.92 -8.75 24.41
C LEU A 748 29.84 -9.14 25.56
N GLY A 749 30.68 -8.28 26.12
CA GLY A 749 31.59 -8.69 27.20
C GLY A 749 32.46 -9.92 26.85
N ASN A 750 33.09 -10.53 27.87
CA ASN A 750 34.02 -11.64 27.71
C ASN A 750 33.33 -13.00 27.88
N TYR A 751 32.41 -13.40 26.99
CA TYR A 751 31.82 -14.75 27.05
C TYR A 751 32.71 -15.78 26.33
N PRO A 752 33.16 -16.86 27.01
CA PRO A 752 34.13 -17.81 26.45
C PRO A 752 33.51 -18.86 25.50
N SER A 753 32.18 -18.87 25.31
CA SER A 753 31.53 -19.75 24.33
C SER A 753 30.23 -19.16 23.75
N ALA A 754 29.84 -19.61 22.56
CA ALA A 754 28.57 -19.21 21.94
C ALA A 754 27.34 -19.62 22.78
N GLY A 755 27.41 -20.74 23.50
CA GLY A 755 26.35 -21.17 24.42
C GLY A 755 26.21 -20.28 25.66
N MET A 756 27.33 -19.74 26.19
CA MET A 756 27.28 -18.74 27.28
C MET A 756 26.71 -17.41 26.80
N LEU A 757 27.01 -17.03 25.57
CA LEU A 757 26.48 -15.84 24.93
C LEU A 757 24.97 -15.98 24.65
N ASP A 758 24.51 -17.11 24.09
CA ASP A 758 23.09 -17.39 23.90
C ASP A 758 22.33 -17.46 25.22
N SER A 759 22.96 -18.01 26.27
CA SER A 759 22.42 -17.96 27.64
C SER A 759 22.32 -16.54 28.18
N ALA A 760 23.30 -15.67 27.89
CA ALA A 760 23.27 -14.27 28.30
C ALA A 760 22.17 -13.48 27.59
N PHE A 761 21.93 -13.74 26.31
CA PHE A 761 20.78 -13.20 25.58
C PHE A 761 19.45 -13.71 26.13
N SER A 762 19.36 -15.02 26.37
CA SER A 762 18.18 -15.65 26.97
C SER A 762 17.86 -15.07 28.35
N ASN A 763 18.88 -14.72 29.13
CA ASN A 763 18.74 -14.12 30.45
C ASN A 763 18.71 -12.57 30.42
N ASP A 764 18.60 -11.94 29.25
CA ASP A 764 18.58 -10.48 29.03
C ASP A 764 19.74 -9.76 29.76
N SER A 765 20.90 -10.41 29.81
CA SER A 765 22.12 -9.91 30.45
C SER A 765 22.99 -9.10 29.47
N VAL A 766 22.62 -9.07 28.19
CA VAL A 766 23.18 -8.21 27.13
C VAL A 766 22.27 -6.99 26.96
N ARG A 767 22.86 -5.78 26.90
CA ARG A 767 22.12 -4.50 26.94
C ARG A 767 21.33 -4.14 25.67
N VAL A 768 21.29 -5.01 24.66
CA VAL A 768 20.60 -4.73 23.39
C VAL A 768 19.50 -5.77 23.16
N PRO A 769 18.23 -5.35 23.17
CA PRO A 769 17.10 -6.21 22.80
C PRO A 769 17.24 -6.72 21.37
N TYR A 770 16.94 -8.00 21.15
CA TYR A 770 16.69 -8.53 19.80
C TYR A 770 15.18 -8.54 19.52
N ASP A 771 14.82 -8.34 18.26
CA ASP A 771 13.42 -8.13 17.84
C ASP A 771 12.64 -9.43 17.70
N ALA A 772 13.32 -10.52 17.32
CA ALA A 772 12.70 -11.82 17.12
C ALA A 772 13.67 -12.97 17.32
N VAL A 773 13.10 -14.14 17.58
CA VAL A 773 13.81 -15.43 17.60
C VAL A 773 13.36 -16.26 16.40
N VAL A 774 14.32 -16.82 15.67
CA VAL A 774 14.05 -17.73 14.57
C VAL A 774 14.70 -19.08 14.83
N ASN A 775 13.87 -20.12 14.86
CA ASN A 775 14.29 -21.51 14.96
C ASN A 775 14.38 -22.10 13.54
N TYR A 776 15.54 -22.66 13.20
CA TYR A 776 15.80 -23.29 11.90
C TYR A 776 15.69 -24.81 11.93
#